data_AF-A0ABD1DUU4-F1
#
_entry.id   AF-A0ABD1DUU4-F1
#
_cell.length_a   1.000
_cell.length_b   1.000
_cell.length_c   1.000
_cell.angle_alpha   90.00
_cell.angle_beta   90.00
_cell.angle_gamma   90.00
#
_symmetry.space_group_name_H-M   'P 1'
#
loop_
_entity.id
_entity.type
_entity.pdbx_description
1 polymer ?
#
loop_
_entity_poly.entity_id
_entity_poly.type
_entity_poly.pdbx_seq_one_letter_code
_entity_poly.pdbx_strand_id
1 'polypeptide(L)'
;MIRIPFRLRPPPGRTLHSLGRTFASTKPADLTGTQEKGTRQKLNFHELKHPSKVPQRPHKSTIEGQSTTTRIPVDAQTVQLLERLSLVDLDSAEAHRTLEDAIEFASQILSIDTEGVEPLYTVLERERLTLREDRVTDGNIQQDVLSNARVTEEEYFVAPPGNIPLEQEPRNPYALHTKGYFLMAMMRLLQPGKSFHGSNPALLRMLTASLSSSGSNLPALPLPKLSDTLNKLLTTIEPHVDREGFSRSKSAVEKFMTPGGVGLRLQKLLEERAANRKNWLSDWWLQSAYLEYRDPVIIYSSPGLVFPQLRYKSVDDQLRYAAKIVFGALLYKRMIDHGQIKPEMMGKAPLDMAQYGKIFGTCRVPGSPADSLLYHPNSTHIVVASNNQYFKVEVGSSDAIIGEEKLLEQLRQCHEMSRERAEPVGMLSALPRDNWHEAYEVLRANPANNGTLDAIQSSLFVLSLDYEIKNSSGDDIIDACHLLIHGGGSTANSGNRWYDKTLQLVVGPNGVNGLTYEHSPAEGQPIAVLTDFIINHIAKGETTKGSDRTLPAPQKLTFDLSPKAQTLLQKAATQHDKLIADLDMNYLHYTGYGKNWIKTQKMSPDSFIQMAIQYAFYKLHRIPGAHYESAQTRMYEAGRTETIRSCSNESVAFARAMLTPSESAQTKVAKLRSAVDAHKSYASKAVQGYGVDRHLLGLKLIARENNISPLPELFKDPGLLASQHMRLSTSQVASRYDAFMCYGPLTADGYGCCYSPKNDDMWFGISSFRSCPETDTRTFRDHLRAALDEMFEVLSKVSATASKL
;
A
#
# COMPACT_ATOMS: atom_id res chain seq x y z
N MET A 1 38.61 -47.94 21.29
CA MET A 1 39.64 -46.90 21.58
C MET A 1 39.40 -45.75 20.61
N ILE A 2 39.04 -44.52 20.95
CA ILE A 2 38.82 -43.79 22.21
C ILE A 2 37.62 -42.85 21.93
N ARG A 3 36.58 -42.91 22.77
CA ARG A 3 35.58 -41.85 22.97
C ARG A 3 36.08 -40.99 24.13
N ILE A 4 36.17 -39.67 23.97
CA ILE A 4 36.17 -38.71 25.09
C ILE A 4 35.20 -37.57 24.78
N PRO A 5 34.26 -37.26 25.69
CA PRO A 5 33.20 -36.26 25.55
C PRO A 5 33.54 -34.95 26.30
N PHE A 6 32.83 -33.86 25.98
CA PHE A 6 32.67 -32.74 26.91
C PHE A 6 31.22 -32.66 27.38
N ARG A 7 31.02 -32.97 28.68
CA ARG A 7 29.88 -32.58 29.49
C ARG A 7 30.33 -31.41 30.35
N LEU A 8 29.51 -30.36 30.45
CA LEU A 8 29.38 -29.58 31.67
C LEU A 8 27.90 -29.56 32.04
N ARG A 9 27.59 -30.13 33.21
CA ARG A 9 26.27 -30.05 33.86
C ARG A 9 26.25 -28.84 34.82
N PRO A 10 25.08 -28.24 35.08
CA PRO A 10 24.83 -27.15 36.03
C PRO A 10 24.76 -27.69 37.48
N PRO A 11 24.81 -26.86 38.54
CA PRO A 11 23.59 -26.33 39.20
C PRO A 11 23.85 -25.04 40.05
N PRO A 12 23.01 -24.64 41.05
CA PRO A 12 21.59 -24.28 41.03
C PRO A 12 21.34 -22.86 41.64
N GLY A 13 20.07 -22.45 41.68
CA GLY A 13 19.63 -21.06 41.87
C GLY A 13 19.72 -20.43 43.27
N ARG A 14 19.40 -19.13 43.30
CA ARG A 14 18.75 -18.42 44.42
C ARG A 14 18.08 -17.13 43.92
N THR A 15 17.08 -16.76 44.70
CA THR A 15 15.87 -15.99 44.47
C THR A 15 16.02 -14.46 44.47
N LEU A 16 14.95 -13.81 43.98
CA LEU A 16 14.63 -12.38 43.99
C LEU A 16 15.03 -11.63 45.27
N HIS A 17 15.62 -10.44 45.09
CA HIS A 17 15.41 -9.29 45.97
C HIS A 17 15.22 -8.01 45.14
N SER A 18 14.10 -7.35 45.43
CA SER A 18 13.77 -5.97 45.08
C SER A 18 14.85 -5.00 45.55
N LEU A 19 15.33 -4.12 44.67
CA LEU A 19 15.96 -2.85 45.05
C LEU A 19 15.58 -1.78 44.04
N GLY A 20 14.66 -0.91 44.46
CA GLY A 20 14.45 0.37 43.81
C GLY A 20 15.71 1.24 43.92
N ARG A 21 15.96 2.05 42.90
CA ARG A 21 16.89 3.18 42.99
C ARG A 21 16.20 4.44 42.52
N THR A 22 15.80 5.20 43.54
CA THR A 22 15.73 6.66 43.56
C THR A 22 17.01 7.27 43.00
N PHE A 23 16.89 8.25 42.10
CA PHE A 23 17.94 9.23 41.85
C PHE A 23 17.54 10.54 42.55
N ALA A 24 18.10 10.73 43.74
CA ALA A 24 18.11 12.01 44.44
C ALA A 24 19.35 12.81 44.02
N SER A 25 19.19 14.14 43.97
CA SER A 25 20.21 15.11 43.62
C SER A 25 21.45 15.04 44.52
N THR A 26 22.63 15.15 43.92
CA THR A 26 23.84 15.60 44.63
C THR A 26 24.62 16.60 43.79
N LYS A 27 24.90 17.75 44.42
CA LYS A 27 25.71 18.87 43.93
C LYS A 27 27.14 18.43 43.60
N PRO A 28 27.80 19.01 42.59
CA PRO A 28 29.23 18.81 42.39
C PRO A 28 30.04 19.68 43.38
N ALA A 29 30.96 19.03 44.08
CA ALA A 29 32.04 19.65 44.85
C ALA A 29 33.36 19.63 44.04
N ASP A 30 34.20 20.59 44.38
CA ASP A 30 35.45 21.06 43.77
C ASP A 30 36.38 20.04 43.12
N LEU A 31 36.84 20.38 41.91
CA LEU A 31 38.16 20.01 41.39
C LEU A 31 38.91 21.30 41.00
N THR A 32 39.95 21.60 41.77
CA THR A 32 40.88 22.69 41.60
C THR A 32 41.85 22.41 40.45
N GLY A 33 41.76 23.22 39.39
CA GLY A 33 42.73 23.26 38.30
C GLY A 33 42.63 24.62 37.61
N THR A 34 43.62 25.47 37.86
CA THR A 34 43.72 26.86 37.38
C THR A 34 43.76 26.96 35.85
N GLN A 35 42.72 27.56 35.25
CA GLN A 35 42.78 28.24 33.95
C GLN A 35 42.16 29.63 34.10
N GLU A 36 42.83 30.63 33.54
CA GLU A 36 42.55 32.06 33.67
C GLU A 36 41.12 32.44 33.24
N LYS A 37 40.44 33.24 34.08
CA LYS A 37 39.16 33.87 33.74
C LYS A 37 39.39 34.91 32.65
N GLY A 38 39.08 34.58 31.41
CA GLY A 38 38.76 35.57 30.38
C GLY A 38 37.52 36.38 30.80
N THR A 39 37.71 37.65 31.10
CA THR A 39 36.66 38.64 31.35
C THR A 39 35.71 38.69 30.16
N ARG A 40 34.44 38.27 30.33
CA ARG A 40 33.36 38.59 29.38
C ARG A 40 33.21 40.12 29.35
N GLN A 41 33.71 40.78 28.32
CA GLN A 41 33.38 42.18 28.03
C GLN A 41 31.86 42.27 27.82
N LYS A 42 31.18 43.06 28.66
CA LYS A 42 29.81 43.51 28.36
C LYS A 42 29.87 44.42 27.13
N LEU A 43 28.96 44.20 26.18
CA LEU A 43 28.78 45.06 25.02
C LEU A 43 28.60 46.53 25.47
N ASN A 44 29.50 47.40 25.01
CA ASN A 44 29.45 48.83 25.28
C ASN A 44 28.57 49.52 24.22
N PHE A 45 27.32 49.82 24.57
CA PHE A 45 26.35 50.43 23.64
C PHE A 45 26.71 51.86 23.21
N HIS A 46 27.77 52.47 23.77
CA HIS A 46 28.30 53.76 23.35
C HIS A 46 29.22 53.70 22.11
N GLU A 47 29.58 52.50 21.62
CA GLU A 47 30.43 52.32 20.44
C GLU A 47 29.64 51.99 19.16
N LEU A 48 28.29 52.02 19.22
CA LEU A 48 27.45 51.83 18.04
C LEU A 48 27.64 53.00 17.06
N LYS A 49 28.38 52.75 15.97
CA LYS A 49 28.62 53.73 14.89
C LYS A 49 27.35 54.10 14.09
N HIS A 50 26.21 53.47 14.38
CA HIS A 50 24.93 53.76 13.73
C HIS A 50 23.91 54.26 14.76
N PRO A 51 23.13 55.30 14.44
CA PRO A 51 22.12 55.84 15.35
C PRO A 51 21.07 54.76 15.65
N SER A 52 21.02 54.31 16.90
CA SER A 52 20.01 53.35 17.35
C SER A 52 18.64 54.01 17.37
N LYS A 53 17.66 53.42 16.67
CA LYS A 53 16.25 53.82 16.75
C LYS A 53 15.60 53.40 18.07
N VAL A 54 16.31 52.63 18.91
CA VAL A 54 15.86 52.28 20.26
C VAL A 54 16.09 53.51 21.17
N PRO A 55 15.05 53.99 21.88
CA PRO A 55 15.17 55.13 22.79
C PRO A 55 16.29 54.92 23.80
N GLN A 56 17.26 55.84 23.82
CA GLN A 56 18.41 55.77 24.75
C GLN A 56 18.00 55.97 26.22
N ARG A 57 16.78 56.44 26.46
CA ARG A 57 16.19 56.57 27.79
C ARG A 57 14.92 55.70 27.84
N PRO A 58 14.78 54.81 28.84
CA PRO A 58 13.56 54.02 29.00
C PRO A 58 12.35 54.93 29.13
N HIS A 59 11.29 54.63 28.38
CA HIS A 59 10.01 55.30 28.56
C HIS A 59 9.38 54.83 29.88
N LYS A 60 9.00 55.75 30.76
CA LYS A 60 8.30 55.40 31.99
C LYS A 60 6.88 54.98 31.63
N SER A 61 6.53 53.72 31.92
CA SER A 61 5.17 53.22 31.75
C SER A 61 4.19 54.06 32.56
N THR A 62 3.10 54.49 31.92
CA THR A 62 1.93 55.12 32.56
C THR A 62 0.94 54.10 33.14
N ILE A 63 1.21 52.80 32.95
CA ILE A 63 0.43 51.73 33.55
C ILE A 63 0.76 51.71 35.04
N GLU A 64 -0.07 52.39 35.85
CA GLU A 64 -0.04 52.24 37.30
C GLU A 64 -0.27 50.76 37.64
N GLY A 65 0.55 50.21 38.55
CA GLY A 65 0.66 48.78 38.85
C GLY A 65 -0.59 48.14 39.48
N GLN A 66 -1.73 48.23 38.81
CA GLN A 66 -2.93 47.46 39.09
C GLN A 66 -2.92 46.24 38.16
N SER A 67 -2.08 45.26 38.48
CA SER A 67 -2.34 43.88 38.03
C SER A 67 -3.57 43.38 38.78
N THR A 68 -4.76 43.79 38.33
CA THR A 68 -6.03 43.14 38.71
C THR A 68 -6.37 42.03 37.71
N THR A 69 -5.38 41.51 36.96
CA THR A 69 -5.59 40.32 36.14
C THR A 69 -5.68 39.12 37.06
N THR A 70 -6.92 38.68 37.30
CA THR A 70 -7.22 37.42 37.97
C THR A 70 -6.46 36.32 37.24
N ARG A 71 -5.63 35.56 37.97
CA ARG A 71 -4.84 34.46 37.41
C ARG A 71 -5.77 33.56 36.60
N ILE A 72 -5.58 33.53 35.28
CA ILE A 72 -6.48 32.83 34.37
C ILE A 72 -6.20 31.33 34.53
N PRO A 73 -7.10 30.53 35.11
CA PRO A 73 -6.87 29.11 35.25
C PRO A 73 -6.90 28.48 33.85
N VAL A 74 -5.81 27.80 33.47
CA VAL A 74 -5.74 27.08 32.20
C VAL A 74 -6.31 25.68 32.42
N ASP A 75 -7.48 25.40 31.85
CA ASP A 75 -8.11 24.09 31.99
C ASP A 75 -7.33 22.99 31.25
N ALA A 76 -7.57 21.74 31.64
CA ALA A 76 -6.86 20.58 31.10
C ALA A 76 -7.04 20.37 29.58
N GLN A 77 -8.16 20.80 28.99
CA GLN A 77 -8.37 20.71 27.54
C GLN A 77 -7.52 21.76 26.81
N THR A 78 -7.41 22.96 27.39
CA THR A 78 -6.55 24.02 26.86
C THR A 78 -5.08 23.64 26.95
N VAL A 79 -4.64 23.00 28.04
CA VAL A 79 -3.27 22.48 28.15
C VAL A 79 -2.99 21.42 27.10
N GLN A 80 -3.85 20.41 26.94
CA GLN A 80 -3.69 19.38 25.90
C GLN A 80 -3.63 19.97 24.48
N LEU A 81 -4.42 21.03 24.21
CA LEU A 81 -4.36 21.73 22.93
C LEU A 81 -3.03 22.44 22.75
N LEU A 82 -2.52 23.11 23.79
CA LEU A 82 -1.23 23.80 23.76
C LEU A 82 -0.06 22.82 23.62
N GLU A 83 -0.09 21.67 24.28
CA GLU A 83 0.90 20.61 24.11
C GLU A 83 0.90 20.10 22.67
N ARG A 84 -0.29 19.89 22.08
CA ARG A 84 -0.41 19.46 20.68
C ARG A 84 0.12 20.49 19.69
N LEU A 85 -0.09 21.78 19.96
CA LEU A 85 0.32 22.86 19.06
C LEU A 85 1.79 23.25 19.23
N SER A 86 2.30 23.25 20.45
CA SER A 86 3.67 23.66 20.78
C SER A 86 4.68 22.50 20.75
N LEU A 87 4.19 21.26 20.83
CA LEU A 87 5.00 20.05 20.99
C LEU A 87 5.85 20.04 22.27
N VAL A 88 5.44 20.80 23.29
CA VAL A 88 6.06 20.86 24.62
C VAL A 88 5.16 20.12 25.59
N ASP A 89 5.75 19.25 26.41
CA ASP A 89 5.06 18.56 27.50
C ASP A 89 4.84 19.54 28.67
N LEU A 90 3.58 19.68 29.08
CA LEU A 90 3.14 20.55 30.15
C LEU A 90 2.57 19.76 31.33
N ASP A 91 2.71 18.43 31.37
CA ASP A 91 2.10 17.52 32.36
C ASP A 91 2.56 17.73 33.83
N SER A 92 3.53 18.63 34.07
CA SER A 92 4.02 18.94 35.42
C SER A 92 3.35 20.16 36.05
N ALA A 93 3.11 20.11 37.35
CA ALA A 93 2.56 21.25 38.11
C ALA A 93 3.43 22.52 38.03
N GLU A 94 4.74 22.36 37.76
CA GLU A 94 5.68 23.48 37.56
C GLU A 94 5.53 24.10 36.16
N ALA A 95 5.32 23.29 35.13
CA ALA A 95 5.04 23.75 33.77
C ALA A 95 3.70 24.50 33.67
N HIS A 96 2.65 23.98 34.33
CA HIS A 96 1.36 24.68 34.45
C HIS A 96 1.52 26.06 35.09
N ARG A 97 2.26 26.16 36.21
CA ARG A 97 2.51 27.46 36.87
C ARG A 97 3.28 28.42 36.00
N THR A 98 4.31 27.93 35.31
CA THR A 98 5.13 28.75 34.39
C THR A 98 4.27 29.29 33.24
N LEU A 99 3.35 28.48 32.71
CA LEU A 99 2.40 28.90 31.69
C LEU A 99 1.42 29.97 32.23
N GLU A 100 0.86 29.76 33.41
CA GLU A 100 -0.01 30.74 34.06
C GLU A 100 0.71 32.07 34.31
N ASP A 101 1.96 32.04 34.78
CA ASP A 101 2.78 33.23 35.03
C ASP A 101 3.12 33.96 33.72
N ALA A 102 3.39 33.23 32.63
CA ALA A 102 3.63 33.80 31.31
C ALA A 102 2.37 34.47 30.73
N ILE A 103 1.20 33.87 30.93
CA ILE A 103 -0.09 34.45 30.53
C ILE A 103 -0.38 35.72 31.34
N GLU A 104 -0.14 35.70 32.65
CA GLU A 104 -0.30 36.88 33.51
C GLU A 104 0.62 38.02 33.07
N PHE A 105 1.89 37.73 32.75
CA PHE A 105 2.83 38.71 32.22
C PHE A 105 2.37 39.29 30.88
N ALA A 106 1.96 38.44 29.93
CA ALA A 106 1.52 38.85 28.60
C ALA A 106 0.21 39.66 28.64
N SER A 107 -0.68 39.36 29.60
CA SER A 107 -1.99 40.03 29.73
C SER A 107 -1.87 41.52 30.03
N GLN A 108 -0.72 42.00 30.52
CA GLN A 108 -0.47 43.43 30.72
C GLN A 108 -0.57 44.23 29.40
N ILE A 109 -0.28 43.61 28.26
CA ILE A 109 -0.40 44.24 26.94
C ILE A 109 -1.86 44.59 26.62
N LEU A 110 -2.84 43.86 27.15
CA LEU A 110 -4.27 44.12 26.90
C LEU A 110 -4.75 45.45 27.50
N SER A 111 -3.99 46.02 28.46
CA SER A 111 -4.28 47.34 29.04
C SER A 111 -3.75 48.51 28.21
N ILE A 112 -3.01 48.23 27.14
CA ILE A 112 -2.44 49.25 26.25
C ILE A 112 -3.51 49.63 25.23
N ASP A 113 -3.98 50.88 25.31
CA ASP A 113 -4.87 51.45 24.29
C ASP A 113 -4.12 51.58 22.95
N THR A 114 -4.65 50.91 21.94
CA THR A 114 -4.12 50.89 20.57
C THR A 114 -5.11 51.50 19.58
N GLU A 115 -6.19 52.12 20.06
CA GLU A 115 -7.20 52.74 19.21
C GLU A 115 -6.56 53.89 18.39
N GLY A 116 -6.71 53.81 17.06
CA GLY A 116 -6.12 54.79 16.13
C GLY A 116 -4.62 54.59 15.83
N VAL A 117 -3.98 53.55 16.35
CA VAL A 117 -2.58 53.20 16.02
C VAL A 117 -2.57 52.16 14.92
N GLU A 118 -2.02 52.50 13.74
CA GLU A 118 -1.88 51.53 12.64
C GLU A 118 -0.96 50.36 13.04
N PRO A 119 -1.37 49.10 12.78
CA PRO A 119 -0.54 47.93 13.06
C PRO A 119 0.77 47.97 12.26
N LEU A 120 1.90 47.93 12.97
CA LEU A 120 3.22 47.86 12.36
C LEU A 120 3.53 46.41 11.97
N TYR A 121 3.52 46.10 10.66
CA TYR A 121 3.81 44.75 10.17
C TYR A 121 5.31 44.47 10.14
N THR A 122 6.12 45.51 9.95
CA THR A 122 7.57 45.45 10.02
C THR A 122 8.13 46.82 10.37
N VAL A 123 9.19 46.86 11.19
CA VAL A 123 9.93 48.10 11.52
C VAL A 123 10.58 48.78 10.31
N LEU A 124 10.53 48.15 9.13
CA LEU A 124 11.07 48.63 7.86
C LEU A 124 9.98 49.01 6.83
N GLU A 125 8.70 49.04 7.20
CA GLU A 125 7.58 49.15 6.24
C GLU A 125 7.58 50.46 5.43
N ARG A 126 8.20 51.52 5.97
CA ARG A 126 8.34 52.83 5.31
C ARG A 126 9.73 53.05 4.70
N GLU A 127 10.60 52.05 4.78
CA GLU A 127 11.97 52.12 4.28
C GLU A 127 12.07 51.36 2.95
N ARG A 128 12.61 52.01 1.92
CA ARG A 128 13.00 51.31 0.69
C ARG A 128 14.20 50.43 1.03
N LEU A 129 14.00 49.11 1.01
CA LEU A 129 15.10 48.15 1.11
C LEU A 129 16.09 48.43 -0.02
N THR A 130 17.24 49.00 0.30
CA THR A 130 18.35 49.16 -0.64
C THR A 130 18.93 47.77 -0.90
N LEU A 131 18.59 47.21 -2.05
CA LEU A 131 19.21 45.99 -2.55
C LEU A 131 20.66 46.32 -2.91
N ARG A 132 21.62 45.57 -2.37
CA ARG A 132 23.00 45.64 -2.86
C ARG A 132 23.04 45.06 -4.27
N GLU A 133 23.92 45.57 -5.12
CA GLU A 133 24.21 44.88 -6.38
C GLU A 133 24.72 43.46 -6.09
N ASP A 134 24.16 42.48 -6.80
CA ASP A 134 24.55 41.07 -6.65
C ASP A 134 25.92 40.83 -7.29
N ARG A 135 26.97 41.24 -6.56
CA ARG A 135 28.36 40.98 -6.89
C ARG A 135 28.96 40.07 -5.83
N VAL A 136 29.63 39.03 -6.29
CA VAL A 136 30.44 38.15 -5.44
C VAL A 136 31.62 38.98 -4.94
N THR A 137 31.59 39.37 -3.68
CA THR A 137 32.67 40.15 -3.04
C THR A 137 33.78 39.27 -2.51
N ASP A 138 33.43 38.04 -2.10
CA ASP A 138 34.36 36.99 -1.70
C ASP A 138 33.85 35.65 -2.24
N GLY A 139 34.67 34.96 -3.02
CA GLY A 139 34.41 33.64 -3.60
C GLY A 139 35.46 32.62 -3.16
N ASN A 140 35.16 31.33 -3.30
CA ASN A 140 36.07 30.22 -2.93
C ASN A 140 36.48 30.13 -1.45
N ILE A 141 35.72 30.74 -0.53
CA ILE A 141 35.94 30.67 0.93
C ILE A 141 35.05 29.62 1.62
N GLN A 142 34.64 28.58 0.89
CA GLN A 142 33.72 27.53 1.37
C GLN A 142 34.22 26.85 2.64
N GLN A 143 35.54 26.57 2.73
CA GLN A 143 36.13 26.00 3.94
C GLN A 143 35.98 26.92 5.16
N ASP A 144 36.22 28.22 5.00
CA ASP A 144 36.11 29.19 6.10
C ASP A 144 34.66 29.33 6.57
N VAL A 145 33.71 29.31 5.62
CA VAL A 145 32.26 29.36 5.93
C VAL A 145 31.82 28.11 6.68
N LEU A 146 32.27 26.93 6.28
CA LEU A 146 31.90 25.65 6.90
C LEU A 146 32.66 25.37 8.20
N SER A 147 33.73 26.10 8.51
CA SER A 147 34.60 25.87 9.68
C SER A 147 33.87 25.92 11.02
N ASN A 148 32.76 26.66 11.11
CA ASN A 148 31.94 26.79 12.31
C ASN A 148 30.71 25.86 12.35
N ALA A 149 30.50 25.02 11.33
CA ALA A 149 29.37 24.10 11.27
C ALA A 149 29.60 22.86 12.15
N ARG A 150 28.63 22.54 13.01
CA ARG A 150 28.69 21.33 13.85
C ARG A 150 28.55 20.03 13.05
N VAL A 151 27.77 20.07 11.97
CA VAL A 151 27.53 18.96 11.04
C VAL A 151 27.38 19.56 9.64
N THR A 152 28.05 18.95 8.66
CA THR A 152 27.95 19.30 7.24
C THR A 152 27.52 18.05 6.45
N GLU A 153 26.78 18.25 5.35
CA GLU A 153 26.41 17.19 4.40
C GLU A 153 26.54 17.76 2.99
N GLU A 154 27.37 17.12 2.17
CA GLU A 154 27.64 17.51 0.78
C GLU A 154 27.96 19.01 0.58
N GLU A 155 28.82 19.54 1.46
CA GLU A 155 29.27 20.94 1.44
C GLU A 155 28.22 21.99 1.83
N TYR A 156 27.10 21.54 2.42
CA TYR A 156 26.08 22.40 3.02
C TYR A 156 26.07 22.30 4.55
N PHE A 157 25.55 23.34 5.22
CA PHE A 157 25.21 23.29 6.64
C PHE A 157 24.08 22.29 6.87
N VAL A 158 24.27 21.37 7.81
CA VAL A 158 23.15 20.59 8.33
C VAL A 158 22.53 21.38 9.47
N ALA A 159 21.35 21.94 9.22
CA ALA A 159 20.54 22.53 10.27
C ALA A 159 20.20 21.44 11.30
N PRO A 160 20.31 21.71 12.62
CA PRO A 160 19.88 20.75 13.62
C PRO A 160 18.40 20.38 13.38
N PRO A 161 18.02 19.11 13.59
CA PRO A 161 16.64 18.69 13.45
C PRO A 161 15.76 19.56 14.36
N GLY A 162 14.82 20.29 13.77
CA GLY A 162 13.79 20.98 14.54
C GLY A 162 12.96 19.97 15.35
N ASN A 163 12.50 20.42 16.52
CA ASN A 163 11.78 19.67 17.58
C ASN A 163 11.23 18.29 17.16
N ILE A 164 11.88 17.25 17.67
CA ILE A 164 11.44 15.85 17.57
C ILE A 164 10.29 15.65 18.57
N PRO A 165 9.13 15.10 18.15
CA PRO A 165 8.01 14.83 19.06
C PRO A 165 8.43 13.88 20.19
N LEU A 166 8.00 14.17 21.43
CA LEU A 166 8.10 13.23 22.54
C LEU A 166 7.23 12.00 22.24
N GLU A 167 7.80 10.80 22.38
CA GLU A 167 7.07 9.54 22.24
C GLU A 167 6.07 9.42 23.41
N GLN A 168 4.76 9.50 23.10
CA GLN A 168 3.71 9.18 24.07
C GLN A 168 3.31 7.70 23.94
N GLU A 169 3.35 6.97 25.06
CA GLU A 169 2.72 5.65 25.14
C GLU A 169 1.20 5.74 24.86
N PRO A 170 0.59 4.73 24.22
CA PRO A 170 -0.78 4.83 23.74
C PRO A 170 -1.79 4.78 24.91
N ARG A 171 -2.36 5.93 25.27
CA ARG A 171 -3.59 6.01 26.07
C ARG A 171 -4.84 6.11 25.18
N ASN A 172 -5.85 5.36 25.60
CA ASN A 172 -7.14 5.07 24.99
C ASN A 172 -7.92 6.31 24.46
N PRO A 173 -8.27 6.41 23.16
CA PRO A 173 -8.91 7.61 22.58
C PRO A 173 -10.45 7.61 22.57
N TYR A 174 -11.13 6.72 23.30
CA TYR A 174 -12.60 6.77 23.39
C TYR A 174 -13.11 7.69 24.49
N ALA A 175 -12.98 9.01 24.31
CA ALA A 175 -13.88 9.99 24.92
C ALA A 175 -13.75 11.35 24.22
N LEU A 176 -14.91 11.92 23.87
CA LEU A 176 -15.15 13.32 23.45
C LEU A 176 -14.79 13.70 22.00
N HIS A 177 -15.78 13.59 21.11
CA HIS A 177 -16.26 14.74 20.32
C HIS A 177 -17.51 14.32 19.50
N THR A 178 -18.65 14.26 20.17
CA THR A 178 -19.98 14.30 19.54
C THR A 178 -20.64 15.59 19.98
N LYS A 179 -20.67 16.59 19.08
CA LYS A 179 -21.68 17.67 18.94
C LYS A 179 -21.03 18.87 18.24
N GLY A 180 -21.48 19.18 17.04
CA GLY A 180 -21.08 20.40 16.32
C GLY A 180 -21.64 20.51 14.91
N TYR A 181 -21.77 19.40 14.17
CA TYR A 181 -22.17 19.44 12.75
C TYR A 181 -23.59 18.95 12.45
N PHE A 182 -24.40 18.69 13.50
CA PHE A 182 -25.74 18.10 13.36
C PHE A 182 -26.86 19.14 13.16
N LEU A 183 -26.60 20.43 13.32
CA LEU A 183 -27.66 21.45 13.32
C LEU A 183 -27.77 22.29 12.03
N MET A 184 -26.77 22.25 11.13
CA MET A 184 -26.84 22.97 9.85
C MET A 184 -27.30 22.12 8.65
N ALA A 185 -27.21 20.79 8.74
CA ALA A 185 -27.66 19.89 7.68
C ALA A 185 -29.18 19.60 7.72
N MET A 186 -29.84 19.87 8.85
CA MET A 186 -31.26 19.53 9.07
C MET A 186 -32.27 20.54 8.49
N MET A 187 -31.82 21.68 7.94
CA MET A 187 -32.70 22.75 7.44
C MET A 187 -32.84 22.83 5.90
N ARG A 188 -32.35 21.85 5.13
CA ARG A 188 -32.40 21.91 3.64
C ARG A 188 -33.05 20.75 2.89
N LEU A 189 -33.68 19.78 3.55
CA LEU A 189 -34.28 18.62 2.85
C LEU A 189 -35.68 18.24 3.34
N LEU A 190 -36.61 19.20 3.32
CA LEU A 190 -38.04 18.92 3.36
C LEU A 190 -38.66 19.35 2.03
N GLN A 191 -38.81 18.41 1.07
CA GLN A 191 -40.01 18.28 0.20
C GLN A 191 -40.04 16.87 -0.44
N PRO A 192 -41.19 16.15 -0.38
CA PRO A 192 -41.32 14.79 -0.91
C PRO A 192 -41.93 14.75 -2.33
N GLY A 193 -41.47 13.77 -3.13
CA GLY A 193 -42.27 13.19 -4.22
C GLY A 193 -41.65 13.22 -5.62
N LYS A 194 -41.17 12.05 -6.09
CA LYS A 194 -41.52 11.39 -7.37
C LYS A 194 -40.56 10.23 -7.68
N SER A 195 -41.14 9.07 -7.96
CA SER A 195 -40.50 7.84 -8.42
C SER A 195 -40.22 7.86 -9.92
N PHE A 196 -39.09 7.30 -10.39
CA PHE A 196 -38.89 6.91 -11.79
C PHE A 196 -38.07 5.62 -11.92
N HIS A 197 -38.58 4.68 -12.73
CA HIS A 197 -37.93 3.46 -13.22
C HIS A 197 -37.18 3.75 -14.53
N GLY A 198 -36.06 3.04 -14.78
CA GLY A 198 -35.43 2.95 -16.10
C GLY A 198 -33.95 3.33 -16.12
N SER A 199 -33.14 2.40 -16.62
CA SER A 199 -31.68 2.40 -16.80
C SER A 199 -31.12 3.74 -17.30
N ASN A 200 -30.35 4.45 -16.46
CA ASN A 200 -29.72 5.71 -16.83
C ASN A 200 -28.20 5.67 -16.51
N PRO A 201 -27.29 5.85 -17.49
CA PRO A 201 -25.85 6.01 -17.27
C PRO A 201 -25.49 7.14 -16.28
N ALA A 202 -26.40 8.10 -16.05
CA ALA A 202 -26.27 9.11 -15.02
C ALA A 202 -26.32 8.55 -13.59
N LEU A 203 -26.96 7.39 -13.37
CA LEU A 203 -27.00 6.72 -12.07
C LEU A 203 -25.62 6.16 -11.69
N LEU A 204 -24.84 5.70 -12.67
CA LEU A 204 -23.44 5.29 -12.47
C LEU A 204 -22.55 6.48 -12.11
N ARG A 205 -22.79 7.66 -12.72
CA ARG A 205 -22.13 8.93 -12.37
C ARG A 205 -22.54 9.46 -10.98
N MET A 206 -23.81 9.34 -10.60
CA MET A 206 -24.30 9.72 -9.27
C MET A 206 -23.78 8.76 -8.17
N LEU A 207 -23.68 7.46 -8.47
CA LEU A 207 -23.14 6.46 -7.53
C LEU A 207 -21.64 6.64 -7.30
N THR A 208 -20.88 7.09 -8.31
CA THR A 208 -19.49 7.54 -8.09
C THR A 208 -19.39 8.83 -7.27
N ALA A 209 -20.38 9.72 -7.36
CA ALA A 209 -20.38 11.00 -6.63
C ALA A 209 -20.82 10.87 -5.16
N SER A 210 -21.55 9.82 -4.79
CA SER A 210 -22.01 9.62 -3.41
C SER A 210 -20.98 8.95 -2.49
N LEU A 211 -19.94 8.32 -3.06
CA LEU A 211 -18.83 7.69 -2.31
C LEU A 211 -17.59 8.60 -2.21
N SER A 212 -17.62 9.78 -2.85
CA SER A 212 -16.57 10.80 -2.75
C SER A 212 -16.74 11.74 -1.55
N SER A 213 -17.44 11.31 -0.49
CA SER A 213 -17.73 12.15 0.69
C SER A 213 -16.56 12.26 1.67
N SER A 214 -15.34 12.44 1.14
CA SER A 214 -14.20 12.99 1.86
C SER A 214 -13.44 13.98 0.97
N GLY A 215 -14.14 15.05 0.56
CA GLY A 215 -13.64 16.44 0.53
C GLY A 215 -12.24 16.78 0.03
N SER A 216 -11.58 15.95 -0.77
CA SER A 216 -10.26 16.23 -1.32
C SER A 216 -10.38 16.47 -2.81
N ASN A 217 -10.01 17.69 -3.22
CA ASN A 217 -9.95 18.10 -4.62
C ASN A 217 -8.70 17.42 -5.25
N LEU A 218 -8.78 16.11 -5.48
CA LEU A 218 -7.65 15.34 -6.02
C LEU A 218 -7.32 15.82 -7.43
N PRO A 219 -6.02 15.95 -7.78
CA PRO A 219 -5.62 16.35 -9.12
C PRO A 219 -6.02 15.31 -10.16
N ALA A 220 -6.18 15.78 -11.40
CA ALA A 220 -6.33 14.92 -12.56
C ALA A 220 -5.03 14.12 -12.83
N LEU A 221 -5.14 12.91 -13.37
CA LEU A 221 -3.97 12.14 -13.78
C LEU A 221 -3.22 12.91 -14.87
N PRO A 222 -1.93 13.23 -14.70
CA PRO A 222 -1.18 13.99 -15.70
C PRO A 222 -1.02 13.19 -16.98
N LEU A 223 -0.89 13.90 -18.10
CA LEU A 223 -0.45 13.34 -19.36
C LEU A 223 1.01 13.77 -19.59
N PRO A 224 1.99 12.85 -19.60
CA PRO A 224 3.37 13.21 -19.84
C PRO A 224 3.59 13.80 -21.24
N LYS A 225 4.64 14.61 -21.40
CA LYS A 225 5.09 15.02 -22.73
C LYS A 225 5.61 13.80 -23.48
N LEU A 226 5.28 13.70 -24.77
CA LEU A 226 5.72 12.58 -25.60
C LEU A 226 7.25 12.41 -25.61
N SER A 227 8.01 13.50 -25.74
CA SER A 227 9.48 13.48 -25.71
C SER A 227 10.05 12.86 -24.43
N ASP A 228 9.45 13.18 -23.28
CA ASP A 228 9.94 12.76 -21.98
C ASP A 228 9.64 11.27 -21.73
N THR A 229 8.53 10.77 -22.29
CA THR A 229 8.23 9.33 -22.31
C THR A 229 9.18 8.59 -23.23
N LEU A 230 9.43 9.07 -24.44
CA LEU A 230 10.26 8.36 -25.42
C LEU A 230 11.76 8.37 -25.08
N ASN A 231 12.28 9.47 -24.54
CA ASN A 231 13.66 9.51 -24.03
C ASN A 231 13.84 8.51 -22.89
N LYS A 232 12.88 8.44 -21.97
CA LYS A 232 12.87 7.47 -20.88
C LYS A 232 12.71 6.03 -21.39
N LEU A 233 11.88 5.83 -22.42
CA LEU A 233 11.69 4.54 -23.04
C LEU A 233 13.00 3.97 -23.57
N LEU A 234 13.80 4.77 -24.29
CA LEU A 234 15.11 4.34 -24.78
C LEU A 234 16.01 3.85 -23.64
N THR A 235 16.12 4.60 -22.55
CA THR A 235 16.89 4.17 -21.36
C THR A 235 16.40 2.84 -20.78
N THR A 236 15.09 2.57 -20.84
CA THR A 236 14.52 1.29 -20.35
C THR A 236 14.59 0.15 -21.37
N ILE A 237 14.87 0.44 -22.65
CA ILE A 237 15.11 -0.58 -23.68
C ILE A 237 16.56 -1.03 -23.66
N GLU A 238 17.49 -0.08 -23.47
CA GLU A 238 18.94 -0.29 -23.53
C GLU A 238 19.45 -1.54 -22.77
N PRO A 239 19.01 -1.87 -21.54
CA PRO A 239 19.50 -3.06 -20.87
C PRO A 239 19.08 -4.37 -21.55
N HIS A 240 18.07 -4.38 -22.42
CA HIS A 240 17.52 -5.59 -23.03
C HIS A 240 18.00 -5.88 -24.45
N VAL A 241 18.84 -5.00 -25.02
CA VAL A 241 19.28 -5.09 -26.42
C VAL A 241 20.78 -4.89 -26.57
N ASP A 242 21.32 -5.34 -27.69
CA ASP A 242 22.68 -5.00 -28.09
C ASP A 242 22.74 -3.60 -28.74
N ARG A 243 23.95 -3.19 -29.14
CA ARG A 243 24.19 -1.87 -29.74
C ARG A 243 23.39 -1.65 -31.02
N GLU A 244 23.22 -2.68 -31.85
CA GLU A 244 22.46 -2.59 -33.09
C GLU A 244 20.96 -2.50 -32.81
N GLY A 245 20.43 -3.31 -31.90
CA GLY A 245 19.06 -3.26 -31.43
C GLY A 245 18.70 -1.91 -30.82
N PHE A 246 19.60 -1.34 -30.02
CA PHE A 246 19.42 0.00 -29.47
C PHE A 246 19.38 1.07 -30.56
N SER A 247 20.27 1.00 -31.55
CA SER A 247 20.28 1.92 -32.70
C SER A 247 18.97 1.86 -33.50
N ARG A 248 18.43 0.66 -33.71
CA ARG A 248 17.11 0.45 -34.34
C ARG A 248 15.99 1.09 -33.51
N SER A 249 15.99 0.86 -32.19
CA SER A 249 14.99 1.42 -31.26
C SER A 249 15.02 2.96 -31.30
N LYS A 250 16.23 3.54 -31.29
CA LYS A 250 16.42 5.00 -31.42
C LYS A 250 15.87 5.53 -32.72
N SER A 251 16.15 4.87 -33.84
CA SER A 251 15.63 5.24 -35.16
C SER A 251 14.10 5.17 -35.21
N ALA A 252 13.49 4.16 -34.57
CA ALA A 252 12.04 4.03 -34.48
C ALA A 252 11.40 5.17 -33.66
N VAL A 253 12.03 5.56 -32.55
CA VAL A 253 11.62 6.72 -31.73
C VAL A 253 11.75 8.04 -32.51
N GLU A 254 12.86 8.25 -33.21
CA GLU A 254 13.08 9.44 -34.03
C GLU A 254 12.03 9.57 -35.15
N LYS A 255 11.72 8.46 -35.83
CA LYS A 255 10.65 8.40 -36.84
C LYS A 255 9.28 8.70 -36.22
N PHE A 256 8.99 8.17 -35.03
CA PHE A 256 7.74 8.43 -34.32
C PHE A 256 7.57 9.91 -33.91
N MET A 257 8.70 10.60 -33.66
CA MET A 257 8.77 12.02 -33.27
C MET A 257 8.90 13.01 -34.43
N THR A 258 8.90 12.54 -35.68
CA THR A 258 9.02 13.41 -36.85
C THR A 258 7.92 14.49 -36.82
N PRO A 259 8.22 15.78 -37.08
CA PRO A 259 7.21 16.83 -37.16
C PRO A 259 6.08 16.47 -38.13
N GLY A 260 4.83 16.55 -37.67
CA GLY A 260 3.65 16.11 -38.44
C GLY A 260 3.46 14.59 -38.53
N GLY A 261 4.33 13.80 -37.89
CA GLY A 261 4.28 12.35 -37.84
C GLY A 261 3.18 11.79 -36.93
N VAL A 262 2.99 10.47 -36.99
CA VAL A 262 1.91 9.78 -36.29
C VAL A 262 2.00 9.90 -34.76
N GLY A 263 3.20 9.94 -34.17
CA GLY A 263 3.35 10.06 -32.72
C GLY A 263 2.81 11.37 -32.16
N LEU A 264 3.14 12.51 -32.80
CA LEU A 264 2.62 13.82 -32.43
C LEU A 264 1.10 13.92 -32.65
N ARG A 265 0.58 13.28 -33.70
CA ARG A 265 -0.87 13.19 -33.92
C ARG A 265 -1.57 12.42 -32.79
N LEU A 266 -1.03 11.27 -32.39
CA LEU A 266 -1.59 10.47 -31.29
C LEU A 266 -1.51 11.21 -29.96
N GLN A 267 -0.41 11.91 -29.68
CA GLN A 267 -0.25 12.75 -28.50
C GLN A 267 -1.34 13.83 -28.44
N LYS A 268 -1.59 14.54 -29.54
CA LYS A 268 -2.64 15.57 -29.60
C LYS A 268 -4.03 15.01 -29.30
N LEU A 269 -4.37 13.87 -29.88
CA LEU A 269 -5.66 13.19 -29.60
C LEU A 269 -5.77 12.78 -28.12
N LEU A 270 -4.66 12.35 -27.52
CA LEU A 270 -4.62 11.97 -26.11
C LEU A 270 -4.72 13.19 -25.18
N GLU A 271 -4.14 14.33 -25.56
CA GLU A 271 -4.30 15.63 -24.89
C GLU A 271 -5.76 16.09 -24.93
N GLU A 272 -6.43 15.97 -26.09
CA GLU A 272 -7.86 16.27 -26.22
C GLU A 272 -8.71 15.36 -25.31
N ARG A 273 -8.36 14.07 -25.20
CA ARG A 273 -9.02 13.15 -24.25
C ARG A 273 -8.79 13.58 -22.80
N ALA A 274 -7.55 13.93 -22.45
CA ALA A 274 -7.18 14.33 -21.09
C ALA A 274 -7.81 15.66 -20.66
N ALA A 275 -7.98 16.61 -21.58
CA ALA A 275 -8.67 17.87 -21.30
C ALA A 275 -10.15 17.68 -20.91
N ASN A 276 -10.77 16.59 -21.38
CA ASN A 276 -12.20 16.30 -21.17
C ASN A 276 -12.48 15.29 -20.05
N ARG A 277 -11.45 14.84 -19.31
CA ARG A 277 -11.58 13.80 -18.28
C ARG A 277 -10.64 14.08 -17.12
N LYS A 278 -11.10 13.87 -15.89
CA LYS A 278 -10.21 13.94 -14.71
C LYS A 278 -9.19 12.81 -14.64
N ASN A 279 -9.52 11.66 -15.21
CA ASN A 279 -8.59 10.57 -15.42
C ASN A 279 -8.77 10.06 -16.84
N TRP A 280 -7.77 10.31 -17.68
CA TRP A 280 -7.83 9.96 -19.10
C TRP A 280 -7.68 8.46 -19.37
N LEU A 281 -7.23 7.70 -18.36
CA LEU A 281 -6.82 6.31 -18.46
C LEU A 281 -7.75 5.33 -17.75
N SER A 282 -8.47 5.74 -16.71
CA SER A 282 -9.12 4.81 -15.76
C SER A 282 -10.08 3.79 -16.40
N ASP A 283 -10.91 4.22 -17.36
CA ASP A 283 -11.81 3.34 -18.10
C ASP A 283 -11.04 2.39 -19.03
N TRP A 284 -10.06 2.92 -19.76
CA TRP A 284 -9.20 2.15 -20.63
C TRP A 284 -8.38 1.11 -19.88
N TRP A 285 -7.80 1.46 -18.73
CA TRP A 285 -7.00 0.54 -17.92
C TRP A 285 -7.86 -0.59 -17.36
N LEU A 286 -9.02 -0.27 -16.78
CA LEU A 286 -9.97 -1.29 -16.31
C LEU A 286 -10.35 -2.26 -17.44
N GLN A 287 -10.69 -1.69 -18.60
CA GLN A 287 -11.11 -2.45 -19.76
C GLN A 287 -9.97 -3.34 -20.28
N SER A 288 -8.80 -2.78 -20.60
CA SER A 288 -7.72 -3.51 -21.26
C SER A 288 -6.98 -4.48 -20.35
N ALA A 289 -6.76 -4.11 -19.08
CA ALA A 289 -5.95 -4.93 -18.17
C ALA A 289 -6.74 -6.08 -17.55
N TYR A 290 -8.07 -5.93 -17.41
CA TYR A 290 -8.89 -6.91 -16.70
C TYR A 290 -10.06 -7.41 -17.53
N LEU A 291 -10.96 -6.53 -17.99
CA LEU A 291 -12.25 -6.97 -18.57
C LEU A 291 -12.09 -7.61 -19.97
N GLU A 292 -11.15 -7.14 -20.78
CA GLU A 292 -10.76 -7.73 -22.07
C GLU A 292 -9.76 -8.88 -21.93
N TYR A 293 -9.19 -9.11 -20.73
CA TYR A 293 -8.27 -10.23 -20.49
C TYR A 293 -9.05 -11.54 -20.41
N ARG A 294 -8.69 -12.53 -21.25
CA ARG A 294 -9.51 -13.73 -21.49
C ARG A 294 -9.00 -15.01 -20.83
N ASP A 295 -7.80 -15.01 -20.29
CA ASP A 295 -7.33 -16.13 -19.47
C ASP A 295 -8.11 -16.22 -18.15
N PRO A 296 -8.11 -17.39 -17.49
CA PRO A 296 -8.74 -17.55 -16.18
C PRO A 296 -8.33 -16.45 -15.20
N VAL A 297 -9.26 -16.00 -14.35
CA VAL A 297 -8.91 -15.03 -13.31
C VAL A 297 -8.00 -15.65 -12.25
N ILE A 298 -8.17 -16.95 -11.95
CA ILE A 298 -7.27 -17.67 -11.03
C ILE A 298 -5.84 -17.66 -11.57
N ILE A 299 -4.86 -17.55 -10.67
CA ILE A 299 -3.41 -17.52 -10.98
C ILE A 299 -2.98 -16.27 -11.75
N TYR A 300 -3.59 -15.97 -12.89
CA TYR A 300 -3.19 -14.90 -13.79
C TYR A 300 -3.66 -13.50 -13.38
N SER A 301 -4.72 -13.40 -12.56
CA SER A 301 -5.30 -12.10 -12.20
C SER A 301 -5.58 -11.96 -10.70
N SER A 302 -6.39 -12.85 -10.13
CA SER A 302 -6.85 -12.82 -8.74
C SER A 302 -5.75 -13.29 -7.77
N PRO A 303 -5.21 -12.40 -6.92
CA PRO A 303 -4.20 -12.79 -5.95
C PRO A 303 -4.81 -13.54 -4.75
N GLY A 304 -3.98 -14.35 -4.09
CA GLY A 304 -4.25 -14.92 -2.78
C GLY A 304 -3.48 -14.17 -1.69
N LEU A 305 -4.07 -14.00 -0.51
CA LEU A 305 -3.43 -13.36 0.64
C LEU A 305 -3.54 -14.27 1.87
N VAL A 306 -2.39 -14.82 2.29
CA VAL A 306 -2.25 -15.75 3.41
C VAL A 306 -2.29 -14.98 4.72
N PHE A 307 -3.17 -15.36 5.64
CA PHE A 307 -3.20 -14.83 7.01
C PHE A 307 -2.31 -15.68 7.94
N PRO A 308 -2.01 -15.21 9.16
CA PRO A 308 -1.33 -16.03 10.16
C PRO A 308 -2.06 -17.37 10.38
N GLN A 309 -1.30 -18.46 10.37
CA GLN A 309 -1.84 -19.79 10.59
C GLN A 309 -2.35 -19.93 12.04
N LEU A 310 -3.50 -20.59 12.18
CA LEU A 310 -4.11 -20.88 13.48
C LEU A 310 -4.14 -22.38 13.75
N ARG A 311 -4.60 -22.76 14.94
CA ARG A 311 -4.88 -24.15 15.29
C ARG A 311 -6.23 -24.24 15.96
N TYR A 312 -7.16 -24.94 15.31
CA TYR A 312 -8.49 -25.20 15.85
C TYR A 312 -8.51 -26.56 16.55
N LYS A 313 -9.26 -26.69 17.65
CA LYS A 313 -9.43 -27.98 18.33
C LYS A 313 -10.68 -28.70 17.87
N SER A 314 -11.60 -27.98 17.24
CA SER A 314 -12.89 -28.48 16.78
C SER A 314 -13.40 -27.67 15.59
N VAL A 315 -14.39 -28.20 14.89
CA VAL A 315 -15.14 -27.46 13.87
C VAL A 315 -15.81 -26.22 14.48
N ASP A 316 -16.28 -26.29 15.73
CA ASP A 316 -16.88 -25.12 16.40
C ASP A 316 -15.87 -23.97 16.55
N ASP A 317 -14.59 -24.26 16.84
CA ASP A 317 -13.54 -23.25 16.90
C ASP A 317 -13.28 -22.61 15.52
N GLN A 318 -13.29 -23.40 14.46
CA GLN A 318 -13.19 -22.91 13.08
C GLN A 318 -14.36 -21.96 12.77
N LEU A 319 -15.60 -22.36 13.10
CA LEU A 319 -16.79 -21.55 12.86
C LEU A 319 -16.81 -20.27 13.70
N ARG A 320 -16.33 -20.32 14.95
CA ARG A 320 -16.14 -19.12 15.79
C ARG A 320 -15.16 -18.15 15.16
N TYR A 321 -14.04 -18.65 14.66
CA TYR A 321 -13.08 -17.81 13.97
C TYR A 321 -13.64 -17.23 12.66
N ALA A 322 -14.39 -18.03 11.89
CA ALA A 322 -15.08 -17.56 10.70
C ALA A 322 -16.10 -16.44 11.01
N ALA A 323 -16.88 -16.59 12.09
CA ALA A 323 -17.80 -15.55 12.55
C ALA A 323 -17.06 -14.24 12.87
N LYS A 324 -15.91 -14.33 13.55
CA LYS A 324 -15.07 -13.17 13.85
C LYS A 324 -14.50 -12.48 12.62
N ILE A 325 -14.02 -13.25 11.63
CA ILE A 325 -13.53 -12.69 10.36
C ILE A 325 -14.65 -11.94 9.65
N VAL A 326 -15.82 -12.58 9.50
CA VAL A 326 -16.97 -11.99 8.81
C VAL A 326 -17.44 -10.75 9.55
N PHE A 327 -17.56 -10.79 10.88
CA PHE A 327 -17.94 -9.64 11.68
C PHE A 327 -16.94 -8.49 11.55
N GLY A 328 -15.63 -8.76 11.60
CA GLY A 328 -14.58 -7.78 11.34
C GLY A 328 -14.68 -7.14 9.95
N ALA A 329 -14.95 -7.93 8.90
CA ALA A 329 -15.16 -7.42 7.55
C ALA A 329 -16.40 -6.52 7.45
N LEU A 330 -17.49 -6.88 8.14
CA LEU A 330 -18.71 -6.06 8.19
C LEU A 330 -18.50 -4.76 8.96
N LEU A 331 -17.77 -4.78 10.09
CA LEU A 331 -17.39 -3.57 10.83
C LEU A 331 -16.56 -2.63 9.95
N TYR A 332 -15.61 -3.18 9.19
CA TYR A 332 -14.83 -2.38 8.25
C TYR A 332 -15.70 -1.78 7.15
N LYS A 333 -16.63 -2.56 6.58
CA LYS A 333 -17.61 -2.05 5.61
C LYS A 333 -18.45 -0.93 6.20
N ARG A 334 -18.93 -1.06 7.44
CA ARG A 334 -19.66 0.01 8.12
C ARG A 334 -18.84 1.29 8.23
N MET A 335 -17.54 1.18 8.53
CA MET A 335 -16.66 2.35 8.54
C MET A 335 -16.54 2.99 7.15
N ILE A 336 -16.52 2.20 6.07
CA ILE A 336 -16.52 2.72 4.69
C ILE A 336 -17.82 3.49 4.42
N ASP A 337 -18.97 2.86 4.66
CA ASP A 337 -20.28 3.43 4.34
C ASP A 337 -20.57 4.71 5.12
N HIS A 338 -20.05 4.83 6.35
CA HIS A 338 -20.17 6.05 7.15
C HIS A 338 -19.06 7.08 6.92
N GLY A 339 -18.13 6.85 5.97
CA GLY A 339 -17.02 7.75 5.71
C GLY A 339 -16.03 7.89 6.87
N GLN A 340 -15.90 6.85 7.69
CA GLN A 340 -15.06 6.81 8.90
C GLN A 340 -13.67 6.21 8.66
N ILE A 341 -13.38 5.70 7.46
CA ILE A 341 -12.02 5.28 7.13
C ILE A 341 -11.12 6.51 7.01
N LYS A 342 -10.04 6.52 7.79
CA LYS A 342 -9.03 7.58 7.75
C LYS A 342 -8.46 7.67 6.32
N PRO A 343 -8.48 8.86 5.68
CA PRO A 343 -7.83 9.05 4.39
C PRO A 343 -6.35 8.66 4.47
N GLU A 344 -5.89 7.86 3.53
CA GLU A 344 -4.48 7.58 3.38
C GLU A 344 -3.74 8.78 2.78
N MET A 345 -2.49 8.94 3.18
CA MET A 345 -1.67 10.09 2.81
C MET A 345 -0.34 9.61 2.23
N MET A 346 0.15 10.30 1.21
CA MET A 346 1.53 10.21 0.73
C MET A 346 2.23 11.53 1.04
N GLY A 347 3.06 11.53 2.08
CA GLY A 347 3.55 12.78 2.67
C GLY A 347 2.37 13.60 3.20
N LYS A 348 2.16 14.80 2.64
CA LYS A 348 1.03 15.68 2.96
C LYS A 348 -0.14 15.58 1.95
N ALA A 349 0.01 14.82 0.88
CA ALA A 349 -1.01 14.70 -0.16
C ALA A 349 -2.00 13.57 0.17
N PRO A 350 -3.33 13.82 0.10
CA PRO A 350 -4.32 12.77 0.25
C PRO A 350 -4.32 11.80 -0.93
N LEU A 351 -4.71 10.56 -0.69
CA LEU A 351 -4.87 9.53 -1.71
C LEU A 351 -6.36 9.26 -1.99
N ASP A 352 -6.66 8.87 -3.22
CA ASP A 352 -7.97 8.39 -3.66
C ASP A 352 -8.38 7.16 -2.84
N MET A 353 -9.57 7.24 -2.27
CA MET A 353 -10.15 6.19 -1.42
C MET A 353 -11.26 5.40 -2.13
N ALA A 354 -11.53 5.65 -3.42
CA ALA A 354 -12.68 5.07 -4.11
C ALA A 354 -12.62 3.55 -4.23
N GLN A 355 -11.42 2.97 -4.26
CA GLN A 355 -11.22 1.52 -4.34
C GLN A 355 -11.74 0.78 -3.10
N TYR A 356 -11.73 1.41 -1.91
CA TYR A 356 -12.16 0.78 -0.66
C TYR A 356 -13.63 0.38 -0.70
N GLY A 357 -14.49 1.28 -1.21
CA GLY A 357 -15.91 1.01 -1.39
C GLY A 357 -16.22 -0.03 -2.47
N LYS A 358 -15.29 -0.32 -3.38
CA LYS A 358 -15.45 -1.29 -4.46
C LYS A 358 -15.12 -2.73 -4.06
N ILE A 359 -14.53 -2.96 -2.88
CA ILE A 359 -14.21 -4.31 -2.40
C ILE A 359 -15.49 -5.09 -2.07
N PHE A 360 -16.48 -4.41 -1.49
CA PHE A 360 -17.73 -5.00 -1.03
C PHE A 360 -18.85 -4.85 -2.06
N GLY A 361 -19.67 -5.88 -2.21
CA GLY A 361 -20.84 -5.83 -3.09
C GLY A 361 -20.50 -5.88 -4.58
N THR A 362 -19.23 -6.06 -4.96
CA THR A 362 -18.80 -6.10 -6.35
C THR A 362 -18.66 -7.53 -6.85
N CYS A 363 -19.06 -7.79 -8.08
CA CYS A 363 -18.86 -9.06 -8.76
C CYS A 363 -18.52 -8.80 -10.22
N ARG A 364 -17.51 -9.51 -10.73
CA ARG A 364 -17.27 -9.60 -12.17
C ARG A 364 -18.37 -10.45 -12.81
N VAL A 365 -18.75 -10.14 -14.04
CA VAL A 365 -19.76 -10.89 -14.80
C VAL A 365 -19.12 -11.26 -16.14
N PRO A 366 -19.07 -12.56 -16.49
CA PRO A 366 -18.42 -13.00 -17.72
C PRO A 366 -19.22 -12.55 -18.94
N GLY A 367 -18.52 -11.98 -19.91
CA GLY A 367 -19.09 -11.51 -21.18
C GLY A 367 -18.12 -11.76 -22.32
N SER A 368 -18.59 -11.68 -23.56
CA SER A 368 -17.74 -11.74 -24.75
C SER A 368 -18.08 -10.56 -25.70
N PRO A 369 -17.08 -9.81 -26.21
CA PRO A 369 -15.63 -10.06 -26.10
C PRO A 369 -15.00 -9.60 -24.77
N ALA A 370 -15.77 -8.98 -23.87
CA ALA A 370 -15.27 -8.46 -22.60
C ALA A 370 -16.26 -8.71 -21.47
N ASP A 371 -15.71 -8.84 -20.26
CA ASP A 371 -16.47 -8.96 -19.03
C ASP A 371 -17.01 -7.60 -18.56
N SER A 372 -17.82 -7.60 -17.51
CA SER A 372 -18.31 -6.37 -16.88
C SER A 372 -18.27 -6.47 -15.34
N LEU A 373 -18.54 -5.36 -14.66
CA LEU A 373 -18.65 -5.30 -13.21
C LEU A 373 -20.06 -4.94 -12.78
N LEU A 374 -20.56 -5.69 -11.80
CA LEU A 374 -21.80 -5.45 -11.10
C LEU A 374 -21.48 -4.93 -9.69
N TYR A 375 -22.20 -3.89 -9.24
CA TYR A 375 -21.94 -3.22 -7.97
C TYR A 375 -23.21 -3.09 -7.11
N HIS A 376 -23.19 -3.70 -5.93
CA HIS A 376 -24.28 -3.73 -4.94
C HIS A 376 -23.78 -3.30 -3.54
N PRO A 377 -23.40 -2.02 -3.35
CA PRO A 377 -22.83 -1.54 -2.09
C PRO A 377 -23.77 -1.66 -0.90
N ASN A 378 -25.09 -1.63 -1.14
CA ASN A 378 -26.13 -1.64 -0.13
C ASN A 378 -26.68 -3.04 0.16
N SER A 379 -26.01 -4.09 -0.32
CA SER A 379 -26.43 -5.46 -0.05
C SER A 379 -26.44 -5.76 1.46
N THR A 380 -27.40 -6.56 1.90
CA THR A 380 -27.60 -6.92 3.32
C THR A 380 -27.27 -8.38 3.60
N HIS A 381 -26.69 -9.09 2.63
CA HIS A 381 -26.36 -10.51 2.76
C HIS A 381 -24.95 -10.81 2.28
N ILE A 382 -24.41 -11.90 2.80
CA ILE A 382 -23.22 -12.57 2.28
C ILE A 382 -23.63 -13.91 1.66
N VAL A 383 -22.70 -14.54 0.94
CA VAL A 383 -22.84 -15.97 0.58
C VAL A 383 -21.81 -16.78 1.35
N VAL A 384 -22.25 -17.89 1.94
CA VAL A 384 -21.36 -18.88 2.55
C VAL A 384 -21.26 -20.07 1.60
N ALA A 385 -20.03 -20.40 1.17
CA ALA A 385 -19.70 -21.63 0.46
C ALA A 385 -19.17 -22.66 1.46
N SER A 386 -19.80 -23.83 1.54
CA SER A 386 -19.32 -24.95 2.35
C SER A 386 -19.58 -26.26 1.61
N ASN A 387 -18.55 -27.10 1.45
CA ASN A 387 -18.66 -28.37 0.75
C ASN A 387 -19.30 -28.25 -0.65
N ASN A 388 -18.93 -27.20 -1.40
CA ASN A 388 -19.46 -26.83 -2.73
C ASN A 388 -20.94 -26.42 -2.74
N GLN A 389 -21.56 -26.22 -1.58
CA GLN A 389 -22.91 -25.72 -1.44
C GLN A 389 -22.89 -24.25 -1.05
N TYR A 390 -23.84 -23.47 -1.56
CA TYR A 390 -23.92 -22.03 -1.32
C TYR A 390 -25.15 -21.69 -0.48
N PHE A 391 -24.99 -20.76 0.46
CA PHE A 391 -26.05 -20.30 1.34
C PHE A 391 -26.09 -18.79 1.34
N LYS A 392 -27.26 -18.21 1.09
CA LYS A 392 -27.51 -16.78 1.33
C LYS A 392 -27.73 -16.59 2.83
N VAL A 393 -26.89 -15.76 3.44
CA VAL A 393 -26.95 -15.43 4.87
C VAL A 393 -27.16 -13.93 5.00
N GLU A 394 -28.30 -13.52 5.57
CA GLU A 394 -28.53 -12.11 5.90
C GLU A 394 -27.57 -11.67 7.01
N VAL A 395 -27.06 -10.44 6.92
CA VAL A 395 -26.12 -9.84 7.88
C VAL A 395 -26.52 -8.43 8.33
N GLY A 396 -27.60 -7.89 7.77
CA GLY A 396 -28.11 -6.55 8.06
C GLY A 396 -27.45 -5.44 7.22
N SER A 397 -27.92 -4.21 7.39
CA SER A 397 -27.29 -3.02 6.80
C SER A 397 -26.12 -2.54 7.67
N SER A 398 -25.33 -1.61 7.15
CA SER A 398 -24.22 -1.00 7.91
C SER A 398 -24.66 -0.29 9.19
N ASP A 399 -25.91 0.19 9.26
CA ASP A 399 -26.48 0.77 10.49
C ASP A 399 -26.79 -0.28 11.56
N ALA A 400 -27.05 -1.52 11.16
CA ALA A 400 -27.59 -2.58 12.01
C ALA A 400 -27.04 -3.96 11.64
N ILE A 401 -25.71 -4.08 11.63
CA ILE A 401 -24.99 -5.34 11.38
C ILE A 401 -25.34 -6.36 12.47
N ILE A 402 -25.57 -7.61 12.09
CA ILE A 402 -25.78 -8.74 13.01
C ILE A 402 -24.64 -8.93 14.02
N GLY A 403 -24.97 -9.33 15.26
CA GLY A 403 -23.96 -9.70 16.26
C GLY A 403 -23.19 -10.99 15.97
N GLU A 404 -21.95 -11.09 16.45
CA GLU A 404 -21.05 -12.23 16.23
C GLU A 404 -21.65 -13.59 16.63
N GLU A 405 -22.29 -13.69 17.81
CA GLU A 405 -22.91 -14.95 18.25
C GLU A 405 -24.08 -15.38 17.36
N LYS A 406 -24.88 -14.43 16.87
CA LYS A 406 -25.96 -14.70 15.91
C LYS A 406 -25.41 -15.14 14.56
N LEU A 407 -24.33 -14.51 14.12
CA LEU A 407 -23.63 -14.94 12.92
C LEU A 407 -23.06 -16.37 13.08
N LEU A 408 -22.48 -16.70 14.23
CA LEU A 408 -22.04 -18.06 14.54
C LEU A 408 -23.18 -19.09 14.48
N GLU A 409 -24.37 -18.75 15.00
CA GLU A 409 -25.57 -19.59 14.86
C GLU A 409 -25.94 -19.83 13.38
N GLN A 410 -25.81 -18.82 12.51
CA GLN A 410 -26.04 -18.96 11.06
C GLN A 410 -24.99 -19.87 10.41
N LEU A 411 -23.71 -19.69 10.76
CA LEU A 411 -22.62 -20.50 10.20
C LEU A 411 -22.71 -21.98 10.63
N ARG A 412 -23.14 -22.25 11.86
CA ARG A 412 -23.44 -23.62 12.32
C ARG A 412 -24.56 -24.26 11.51
N GLN A 413 -25.62 -23.51 11.20
CA GLN A 413 -26.71 -24.00 10.35
C GLN A 413 -26.22 -24.29 8.92
N CYS A 414 -25.42 -23.41 8.32
CA CYS A 414 -24.81 -23.68 7.01
C CYS A 414 -24.00 -24.98 7.04
N HIS A 415 -23.11 -25.14 8.03
CA HIS A 415 -22.28 -26.34 8.19
C HIS A 415 -23.13 -27.62 8.35
N GLU A 416 -24.19 -27.56 9.16
CA GLU A 416 -25.11 -28.69 9.38
C GLU A 416 -25.84 -29.08 8.09
N MET A 417 -26.28 -28.09 7.30
CA MET A 417 -26.96 -28.31 6.02
C MET A 417 -26.03 -28.79 4.89
N SER A 418 -24.71 -28.69 5.09
CA SER A 418 -23.67 -29.01 4.11
C SER A 418 -22.68 -30.07 4.56
N ARG A 419 -23.08 -31.03 5.38
CA ARG A 419 -22.22 -32.15 5.79
C ARG A 419 -21.71 -32.98 4.60
N GLU A 420 -22.49 -33.05 3.52
CA GLU A 420 -22.13 -33.75 2.28
C GLU A 420 -21.68 -32.78 1.20
N ARG A 421 -20.68 -33.22 0.41
CA ARG A 421 -20.12 -32.45 -0.69
C ARG A 421 -21.03 -32.52 -1.92
N ALA A 422 -21.37 -31.36 -2.47
CA ALA A 422 -22.18 -31.24 -3.69
C ALA A 422 -21.31 -31.13 -4.95
N GLU A 423 -21.99 -31.14 -6.11
CA GLU A 423 -21.39 -30.83 -7.40
C GLU A 423 -20.67 -29.47 -7.35
N PRO A 424 -19.42 -29.38 -7.82
CA PRO A 424 -18.55 -28.21 -7.65
C PRO A 424 -18.84 -27.06 -8.63
N VAL A 425 -20.08 -26.56 -8.70
CA VAL A 425 -20.53 -25.56 -9.69
C VAL A 425 -19.64 -24.29 -9.73
N GLY A 426 -19.09 -23.87 -8.59
CA GLY A 426 -18.15 -22.75 -8.49
C GLY A 426 -16.94 -22.83 -9.42
N MET A 427 -16.50 -24.04 -9.75
CA MET A 427 -15.36 -24.25 -10.65
C MET A 427 -15.59 -23.69 -12.06
N LEU A 428 -16.84 -23.53 -12.50
CA LEU A 428 -17.11 -22.92 -13.80
C LEU A 428 -16.54 -21.49 -13.88
N SER A 429 -16.52 -20.76 -12.76
CA SER A 429 -15.92 -19.42 -12.69
C SER A 429 -14.38 -19.40 -12.76
N ALA A 430 -13.73 -20.56 -12.71
CA ALA A 430 -12.28 -20.74 -12.89
C ALA A 430 -11.88 -21.01 -14.35
N LEU A 431 -12.83 -21.13 -15.27
CA LEU A 431 -12.55 -21.33 -16.69
C LEU A 431 -11.93 -20.06 -17.32
N PRO A 432 -11.26 -20.20 -18.49
CA PRO A 432 -10.98 -19.07 -19.37
C PRO A 432 -12.26 -18.28 -19.64
N ARG A 433 -12.18 -16.96 -19.74
CA ARG A 433 -13.34 -16.06 -19.61
C ARG A 433 -14.42 -16.29 -20.66
N ASP A 434 -14.03 -16.63 -21.90
CA ASP A 434 -15.00 -16.97 -22.96
C ASP A 434 -15.71 -18.31 -22.69
N ASN A 435 -14.99 -19.31 -22.16
CA ASN A 435 -15.58 -20.59 -21.76
C ASN A 435 -16.49 -20.41 -20.54
N TRP A 436 -16.10 -19.54 -19.59
CA TRP A 436 -16.93 -19.20 -18.46
C TRP A 436 -18.19 -18.44 -18.91
N HIS A 437 -18.07 -17.50 -19.84
CA HIS A 437 -19.23 -16.83 -20.43
C HIS A 437 -20.22 -17.83 -21.07
N GLU A 438 -19.74 -18.80 -21.84
CA GLU A 438 -20.61 -19.86 -22.39
C GLU A 438 -21.34 -20.63 -21.27
N ALA A 439 -20.62 -21.06 -20.24
CA ALA A 439 -21.21 -21.79 -19.13
C ALA A 439 -22.19 -20.93 -18.31
N TYR A 440 -21.88 -19.65 -18.13
CA TYR A 440 -22.73 -18.68 -17.46
C TYR A 440 -24.07 -18.49 -18.20
N GLU A 441 -24.03 -18.35 -19.53
CA GLU A 441 -25.25 -18.27 -20.36
C GLU A 441 -26.10 -19.53 -20.24
N VAL A 442 -25.47 -20.72 -20.22
CA VAL A 442 -26.19 -21.99 -20.01
C VAL A 442 -26.85 -22.04 -18.63
N LEU A 443 -26.16 -21.56 -17.58
CA LEU A 443 -26.74 -21.50 -16.23
C LEU A 443 -27.91 -20.50 -16.17
N ARG A 444 -27.73 -19.29 -16.73
CA ARG A 444 -28.74 -18.22 -16.78
C ARG A 444 -29.96 -18.55 -17.63
N ALA A 445 -29.80 -19.36 -18.67
CA ALA A 445 -30.91 -19.79 -19.52
C ALA A 445 -31.93 -20.66 -18.78
N ASN A 446 -31.54 -21.29 -17.66
CA ASN A 446 -32.46 -22.00 -16.78
C ASN A 446 -33.00 -21.04 -15.69
N PRO A 447 -34.29 -20.66 -15.72
CA PRO A 447 -34.86 -19.71 -14.76
C PRO A 447 -34.72 -20.14 -13.30
N ALA A 448 -34.62 -21.44 -13.02
CA ALA A 448 -34.42 -21.97 -11.67
C ALA A 448 -33.08 -21.50 -11.04
N ASN A 449 -32.08 -21.18 -11.86
CA ASN A 449 -30.75 -20.76 -11.40
C ASN A 449 -30.65 -19.25 -11.17
N ASN A 450 -31.58 -18.44 -11.69
CA ASN A 450 -31.45 -16.99 -11.71
C ASN A 450 -31.38 -16.39 -10.30
N GLY A 451 -32.25 -16.83 -9.38
CA GLY A 451 -32.23 -16.37 -7.99
C GLY A 451 -30.91 -16.72 -7.27
N THR A 452 -30.34 -17.88 -7.55
CA THR A 452 -29.03 -18.31 -7.02
C THR A 452 -27.90 -17.41 -7.54
N LEU A 453 -27.83 -17.22 -8.86
CA LEU A 453 -26.81 -16.37 -9.49
C LEU A 453 -26.92 -14.92 -9.02
N ASP A 454 -28.13 -14.37 -8.94
CA ASP A 454 -28.37 -13.01 -8.46
C ASP A 454 -27.96 -12.85 -7.00
N ALA A 455 -28.25 -13.85 -6.14
CA ALA A 455 -27.83 -13.84 -4.74
C ALA A 455 -26.31 -13.85 -4.59
N ILE A 456 -25.59 -14.65 -5.39
CA ILE A 456 -24.12 -14.68 -5.38
C ILE A 456 -23.55 -13.35 -5.86
N GLN A 457 -24.00 -12.85 -7.02
CA GLN A 457 -23.47 -11.63 -7.61
C GLN A 457 -23.72 -10.39 -6.73
N SER A 458 -24.91 -10.29 -6.12
CA SER A 458 -25.30 -9.17 -5.25
C SER A 458 -24.80 -9.27 -3.81
N SER A 459 -24.21 -10.39 -3.38
CA SER A 459 -23.68 -10.53 -2.02
C SER A 459 -22.59 -9.50 -1.70
N LEU A 460 -22.39 -9.17 -0.42
CA LEU A 460 -21.29 -8.30 -0.01
C LEU A 460 -19.92 -8.94 -0.29
N PHE A 461 -19.79 -10.22 0.03
CA PHE A 461 -18.62 -11.06 -0.21
C PHE A 461 -19.03 -12.53 -0.04
N VAL A 462 -18.12 -13.43 -0.40
CA VAL A 462 -18.25 -14.87 -0.14
C VAL A 462 -17.36 -15.26 1.05
N LEU A 463 -17.90 -16.05 1.98
CA LEU A 463 -17.12 -16.79 2.97
C LEU A 463 -17.01 -18.24 2.50
N SER A 464 -15.80 -18.76 2.33
CA SER A 464 -15.54 -20.16 2.02
C SER A 464 -15.11 -20.90 3.29
N LEU A 465 -15.97 -21.78 3.79
CA LEU A 465 -15.65 -22.75 4.83
C LEU A 465 -15.06 -23.97 4.15
N ASP A 466 -13.74 -24.00 4.09
CA ASP A 466 -13.02 -25.08 3.43
C ASP A 466 -13.13 -26.37 4.22
N TYR A 467 -13.06 -27.49 3.50
CA TYR A 467 -12.94 -28.80 4.12
C TYR A 467 -11.47 -29.22 4.15
N GLU A 468 -11.20 -30.21 4.99
CA GLU A 468 -9.85 -30.69 5.24
C GLU A 468 -9.31 -31.42 4.01
N ILE A 469 -8.20 -30.94 3.49
CA ILE A 469 -7.42 -31.63 2.47
C ILE A 469 -6.18 -32.23 3.12
N LYS A 470 -5.74 -33.39 2.64
CA LYS A 470 -4.45 -33.95 3.06
C LYS A 470 -3.34 -33.01 2.60
N ASN A 471 -2.46 -32.63 3.52
CA ASN A 471 -1.29 -31.83 3.18
C ASN A 471 -0.49 -32.54 2.09
N SER A 472 -0.38 -31.88 0.94
CA SER A 472 0.14 -32.48 -0.29
C SER A 472 1.59 -32.07 -0.58
N SER A 473 2.01 -30.89 -0.11
CA SER A 473 3.35 -30.35 -0.33
C SER A 473 4.35 -30.68 0.79
N GLY A 474 3.86 -31.07 1.98
CA GLY A 474 4.64 -31.17 3.21
C GLY A 474 4.89 -29.82 3.89
N ASP A 475 4.31 -28.73 3.39
CA ASP A 475 4.50 -27.36 3.87
C ASP A 475 3.17 -26.60 3.91
N ASP A 476 2.68 -26.32 5.13
CA ASP A 476 1.37 -25.69 5.35
C ASP A 476 1.26 -24.30 4.70
N ILE A 477 2.37 -23.57 4.52
CA ILE A 477 2.36 -22.22 3.93
C ILE A 477 2.22 -22.31 2.41
N ILE A 478 2.88 -23.27 1.78
CA ILE A 478 2.73 -23.54 0.34
C ILE A 478 1.32 -24.05 0.05
N ASP A 479 0.80 -24.97 0.87
CA ASP A 479 -0.59 -25.43 0.77
C ASP A 479 -1.58 -24.26 0.94
N ALA A 480 -1.31 -23.33 1.87
CA ALA A 480 -2.13 -22.12 2.03
C ALA A 480 -2.12 -21.25 0.77
N CYS A 481 -0.97 -21.08 0.10
CA CYS A 481 -0.89 -20.32 -1.15
C CYS A 481 -1.75 -20.98 -2.24
N HIS A 482 -1.65 -22.30 -2.41
CA HIS A 482 -2.46 -23.05 -3.39
C HIS A 482 -3.97 -22.96 -3.08
N LEU A 483 -4.35 -23.12 -1.81
CA LEU A 483 -5.75 -23.03 -1.36
C LEU A 483 -6.36 -21.65 -1.60
N LEU A 484 -5.58 -20.59 -1.41
CA LEU A 484 -6.05 -19.21 -1.54
C LEU A 484 -6.03 -18.74 -2.99
N ILE A 485 -5.06 -19.11 -3.81
CA ILE A 485 -5.04 -18.72 -5.23
C ILE A 485 -6.10 -19.47 -6.04
N HIS A 486 -6.22 -20.78 -5.82
CA HIS A 486 -7.01 -21.62 -6.72
C HIS A 486 -7.77 -22.75 -6.03
N GLY A 487 -7.73 -22.93 -4.71
CA GLY A 487 -8.55 -23.91 -4.00
C GLY A 487 -8.02 -25.36 -4.02
N GLY A 488 -6.84 -25.61 -4.61
CA GLY A 488 -6.15 -26.90 -4.53
C GLY A 488 -6.60 -28.01 -5.50
N GLY A 489 -7.63 -27.81 -6.32
CA GLY A 489 -8.08 -28.77 -7.35
C GLY A 489 -9.56 -29.12 -7.32
N SER A 490 -10.02 -29.80 -8.37
CA SER A 490 -11.43 -30.16 -8.57
C SER A 490 -11.98 -31.08 -7.48
N THR A 491 -11.11 -31.94 -6.95
CA THR A 491 -11.38 -32.85 -5.84
C THR A 491 -11.01 -32.27 -4.48
N ALA A 492 -10.63 -30.98 -4.43
CA ALA A 492 -10.25 -30.17 -3.27
C ALA A 492 -11.25 -29.00 -3.08
N ASN A 493 -10.80 -27.81 -2.65
CA ASN A 493 -11.66 -26.67 -2.35
C ASN A 493 -11.97 -25.76 -3.56
N SER A 494 -11.54 -26.08 -4.79
CA SER A 494 -11.76 -25.20 -5.96
C SER A 494 -13.23 -24.98 -6.33
N GLY A 495 -14.08 -25.99 -6.07
CA GLY A 495 -15.54 -25.87 -6.21
C GLY A 495 -16.20 -25.06 -5.11
N ASN A 496 -15.49 -24.82 -3.99
CA ASN A 496 -15.97 -24.11 -2.81
C ASN A 496 -15.66 -22.61 -2.91
N ARG A 497 -15.74 -22.05 -4.12
CA ARG A 497 -15.37 -20.68 -4.49
C ARG A 497 -16.37 -20.09 -5.48
N TRP A 498 -16.30 -18.79 -5.68
CA TRP A 498 -16.89 -18.10 -6.83
C TRP A 498 -15.93 -17.00 -7.28
N TYR A 499 -15.04 -17.31 -8.24
CA TYR A 499 -13.86 -16.50 -8.55
C TYR A 499 -14.15 -15.13 -9.17
N ASP A 500 -15.38 -14.91 -9.63
CA ASP A 500 -15.86 -13.59 -10.04
C ASP A 500 -16.15 -12.66 -8.86
N LYS A 501 -16.32 -13.20 -7.64
CA LYS A 501 -16.63 -12.37 -6.48
C LYS A 501 -15.39 -11.61 -6.03
N THR A 502 -15.55 -10.30 -5.89
CA THR A 502 -14.43 -9.41 -5.56
C THR A 502 -13.75 -9.74 -4.26
N LEU A 503 -14.49 -10.10 -3.20
CA LEU A 503 -13.90 -10.52 -1.94
C LEU A 503 -14.39 -11.93 -1.59
N GLN A 504 -13.44 -12.85 -1.38
CA GLN A 504 -13.69 -14.19 -0.88
C GLN A 504 -12.80 -14.44 0.35
N LEU A 505 -13.39 -14.52 1.53
CA LEU A 505 -12.72 -14.87 2.78
C LEU A 505 -12.69 -16.39 2.89
N VAL A 506 -11.55 -16.97 3.29
CA VAL A 506 -11.37 -18.43 3.36
C VAL A 506 -10.93 -18.84 4.75
N VAL A 507 -11.60 -19.86 5.30
CA VAL A 507 -11.31 -20.44 6.61
C VAL A 507 -11.27 -21.96 6.50
N GLY A 508 -10.07 -22.55 6.53
CA GLY A 508 -9.84 -23.99 6.48
C GLY A 508 -9.75 -24.63 7.87
N PRO A 509 -10.03 -25.94 8.00
CA PRO A 509 -10.13 -26.60 9.30
C PRO A 509 -8.75 -26.89 9.92
N ASN A 510 -7.69 -26.90 9.12
CA ASN A 510 -6.29 -27.02 9.56
C ASN A 510 -5.68 -25.68 10.01
N GLY A 511 -6.48 -24.62 10.10
CA GLY A 511 -6.02 -23.29 10.50
C GLY A 511 -5.34 -22.49 9.39
N VAL A 512 -5.41 -22.95 8.14
CA VAL A 512 -5.14 -22.11 6.97
C VAL A 512 -6.29 -21.14 6.78
N ASN A 513 -5.99 -19.85 6.75
CA ASN A 513 -6.99 -18.81 6.53
C ASN A 513 -6.42 -17.71 5.65
N GLY A 514 -7.29 -16.93 5.04
CA GLY A 514 -6.88 -15.82 4.21
C GLY A 514 -8.01 -15.28 3.37
N LEU A 515 -7.64 -14.72 2.23
CA LEU A 515 -8.59 -14.29 1.22
C LEU A 515 -8.05 -14.51 -0.18
N THR A 516 -8.96 -14.48 -1.15
CA THR A 516 -8.66 -14.19 -2.54
C THR A 516 -9.58 -13.08 -3.01
N TYR A 517 -9.11 -12.27 -3.95
CA TYR A 517 -9.87 -11.15 -4.45
C TYR A 517 -9.76 -11.03 -5.97
N GLU A 518 -10.88 -10.67 -6.61
CA GLU A 518 -10.91 -10.36 -8.04
C GLU A 518 -10.30 -8.96 -8.24
N HIS A 519 -9.32 -8.84 -9.14
CA HIS A 519 -8.40 -7.71 -9.16
C HIS A 519 -8.95 -6.46 -9.87
N SER A 520 -9.96 -6.62 -10.73
CA SER A 520 -10.47 -5.50 -11.53
C SER A 520 -10.99 -4.29 -10.71
N PRO A 521 -11.58 -4.41 -9.50
CA PRO A 521 -12.15 -3.25 -8.80
C PRO A 521 -11.14 -2.50 -7.92
N ALA A 522 -10.08 -3.17 -7.45
CA ALA A 522 -9.14 -2.65 -6.46
C ALA A 522 -7.74 -3.26 -6.58
N GLU A 523 -6.74 -2.54 -6.07
CA GLU A 523 -5.35 -3.00 -5.91
C GLU A 523 -5.11 -3.70 -4.56
N GLY A 524 -3.89 -4.21 -4.36
CA GLY A 524 -3.51 -4.92 -3.12
C GLY A 524 -3.53 -4.06 -1.85
N GLN A 525 -3.29 -2.75 -1.93
CA GLN A 525 -3.24 -1.88 -0.74
C GLN A 525 -4.59 -1.79 0.01
N PRO A 526 -5.73 -1.48 -0.62
CA PRO A 526 -7.04 -1.55 0.04
C PRO A 526 -7.35 -2.91 0.68
N ILE A 527 -6.91 -4.00 0.06
CA ILE A 527 -7.07 -5.37 0.56
C ILE A 527 -6.19 -5.60 1.80
N ALA A 528 -4.93 -5.17 1.78
CA ALA A 528 -4.02 -5.29 2.91
C ALA A 528 -4.51 -4.48 4.13
N VAL A 529 -5.08 -3.30 3.93
CA VAL A 529 -5.67 -2.49 5.02
C VAL A 529 -6.90 -3.19 5.63
N LEU A 530 -7.76 -3.78 4.79
CA LEU A 530 -8.86 -4.63 5.28
C LEU A 530 -8.34 -5.81 6.09
N THR A 531 -7.31 -6.51 5.59
CA THR A 531 -6.68 -7.63 6.30
C THR A 531 -6.13 -7.21 7.66
N ASP A 532 -5.35 -6.14 7.72
CA ASP A 532 -4.79 -5.61 8.97
C ASP A 532 -5.91 -5.23 9.95
N PHE A 533 -7.02 -4.65 9.46
CA PHE A 533 -8.17 -4.33 10.29
C PHE A 533 -8.82 -5.59 10.89
N ILE A 534 -9.08 -6.62 10.07
CA ILE A 534 -9.67 -7.88 10.52
C ILE A 534 -8.77 -8.55 11.56
N ILE A 535 -7.48 -8.72 11.27
CA ILE A 535 -6.53 -9.39 12.18
C ILE A 535 -6.43 -8.62 13.50
N ASN A 536 -6.33 -7.28 13.44
CA ASN A 536 -6.27 -6.45 14.64
C ASN A 536 -7.54 -6.55 15.49
N HIS A 537 -8.72 -6.51 14.86
CA HIS A 537 -10.00 -6.66 15.55
C HIS A 537 -10.07 -7.98 16.31
N ILE A 538 -9.69 -9.08 15.66
CA ILE A 538 -9.68 -10.41 16.27
C ILE A 538 -8.67 -10.48 17.42
N ALA A 539 -7.45 -9.96 17.22
CA ALA A 539 -6.38 -10.02 18.22
C ALA A 539 -6.72 -9.23 19.49
N LYS A 540 -7.43 -8.10 19.36
CA LYS A 540 -7.86 -7.28 20.50
C LYS A 540 -8.98 -7.93 21.32
N GLY A 541 -9.77 -8.82 20.72
CA GLY A 541 -10.92 -9.45 21.39
C GLY A 541 -12.01 -8.46 21.85
N GLU A 542 -12.07 -7.27 21.24
CA GLU A 542 -13.06 -6.24 21.57
C GLU A 542 -14.47 -6.72 21.23
N THR A 543 -15.35 -6.82 22.23
CA THR A 543 -16.75 -7.21 22.04
C THR A 543 -17.59 -6.03 21.56
N THR A 544 -17.62 -5.82 20.23
CA THR A 544 -18.55 -4.86 19.65
C THR A 544 -19.95 -5.47 19.61
N LYS A 545 -20.92 -4.84 20.29
CA LYS A 545 -22.31 -5.28 20.23
C LYS A 545 -22.88 -5.03 18.83
N GLY A 546 -23.20 -6.11 18.12
CA GLY A 546 -24.04 -6.04 16.92
C GLY A 546 -25.52 -5.94 17.26
N SER A 547 -26.34 -5.90 16.22
CA SER A 547 -27.79 -5.98 16.31
C SER A 547 -28.23 -7.35 16.78
N ASP A 548 -29.12 -7.39 17.77
CA ASP A 548 -29.78 -8.60 18.28
C ASP A 548 -31.02 -8.99 17.43
N ARG A 549 -31.21 -8.34 16.28
CA ARG A 549 -32.35 -8.63 15.39
C ARG A 549 -32.33 -10.09 14.95
N THR A 550 -33.46 -10.76 15.07
CA THR A 550 -33.67 -12.09 14.52
C THR A 550 -33.62 -12.03 12.99
N LEU A 551 -32.70 -12.78 12.40
CA LEU A 551 -32.59 -12.95 10.95
C LEU A 551 -33.23 -14.27 10.51
N PRO A 552 -33.70 -14.37 9.25
CA PRO A 552 -34.13 -15.64 8.69
C PRO A 552 -32.99 -16.66 8.73
N ALA A 553 -33.35 -17.95 8.74
CA ALA A 553 -32.36 -19.03 8.60
C ALA A 553 -31.63 -18.93 7.25
N PRO A 554 -30.40 -19.47 7.14
CA PRO A 554 -29.65 -19.48 5.89
C PRO A 554 -30.45 -20.12 4.75
N GLN A 555 -30.56 -19.42 3.63
CA GLN A 555 -31.25 -19.95 2.45
C GLN A 555 -30.26 -20.73 1.59
N LYS A 556 -30.45 -22.04 1.46
CA LYS A 556 -29.67 -22.87 0.53
C LYS A 556 -29.94 -22.44 -0.91
N LEU A 557 -28.87 -22.11 -1.63
CA LEU A 557 -28.90 -21.75 -3.04
C LEU A 557 -28.59 -23.01 -3.85
N THR A 558 -29.45 -23.34 -4.80
CA THR A 558 -29.35 -24.57 -5.59
C THR A 558 -29.13 -24.23 -7.05
N PHE A 559 -28.44 -25.14 -7.75
CA PHE A 559 -28.26 -25.08 -9.19
C PHE A 559 -28.91 -26.31 -9.82
N ASP A 560 -29.80 -26.06 -10.77
CA ASP A 560 -30.35 -27.08 -11.66
C ASP A 560 -29.48 -27.15 -12.92
N LEU A 561 -28.66 -28.21 -12.99
CA LEU A 561 -27.64 -28.41 -14.01
C LEU A 561 -28.20 -29.26 -15.16
N SER A 562 -28.39 -28.61 -16.32
CA SER A 562 -28.65 -29.31 -17.57
C SER A 562 -27.48 -30.24 -17.96
N PRO A 563 -27.70 -31.26 -18.82
CA PRO A 563 -26.61 -32.11 -19.32
C PRO A 563 -25.45 -31.29 -19.92
N LYS A 564 -25.75 -30.19 -20.63
CA LYS A 564 -24.73 -29.28 -21.16
C LYS A 564 -23.92 -28.62 -20.05
N ALA A 565 -24.58 -28.14 -18.98
CA ALA A 565 -23.89 -27.54 -17.84
C ALA A 565 -22.98 -28.55 -17.12
N GLN A 566 -23.42 -29.81 -16.99
CA GLN A 566 -22.62 -30.88 -16.41
C GLN A 566 -21.36 -31.19 -17.24
N THR A 567 -21.48 -31.25 -18.58
CA THR A 567 -20.32 -31.41 -19.47
C THR A 567 -19.32 -30.25 -19.34
N LEU A 568 -19.83 -29.01 -19.28
CA LEU A 568 -18.96 -27.84 -19.07
C LEU A 568 -18.27 -27.86 -17.71
N LEU A 569 -18.94 -28.36 -16.67
CA LEU A 569 -18.36 -28.52 -15.34
C LEU A 569 -17.23 -29.55 -15.31
N GLN A 570 -17.39 -30.68 -16.01
CA GLN A 570 -16.31 -31.68 -16.17
C GLN A 570 -15.12 -31.09 -16.93
N LYS A 571 -15.38 -30.31 -18.00
CA LYS A 571 -14.32 -29.59 -18.73
C LYS A 571 -13.60 -28.59 -17.81
N ALA A 572 -14.33 -27.86 -16.97
CA ALA A 572 -13.76 -26.96 -15.98
C ALA A 572 -12.84 -27.69 -15.00
N ALA A 573 -13.26 -28.84 -14.48
CA ALA A 573 -12.45 -29.68 -13.61
C ALA A 573 -11.11 -30.06 -14.26
N THR A 574 -11.15 -30.62 -15.47
CA THR A 574 -9.94 -31.05 -16.19
C THR A 574 -9.00 -29.88 -16.53
N GLN A 575 -9.54 -28.75 -17.00
CA GLN A 575 -8.73 -27.58 -17.33
C GLN A 575 -8.11 -26.93 -16.09
N HIS A 576 -8.89 -26.85 -15.01
CA HIS A 576 -8.43 -26.34 -13.73
C HIS A 576 -7.28 -27.20 -13.18
N ASP A 577 -7.47 -28.52 -13.09
CA ASP A 577 -6.46 -29.43 -12.57
C ASP A 577 -5.16 -29.40 -13.39
N LYS A 578 -5.27 -29.27 -14.72
CA LYS A 578 -4.11 -29.08 -15.59
C LYS A 578 -3.37 -27.77 -15.29
N LEU A 579 -4.10 -26.66 -15.11
CA LEU A 579 -3.51 -25.35 -14.87
C LEU A 579 -2.81 -25.31 -13.51
N ILE A 580 -3.44 -25.82 -12.44
CA ILE A 580 -2.83 -25.78 -11.11
C ILE A 580 -1.65 -26.75 -10.99
N ALA A 581 -1.64 -27.85 -11.75
CA ALA A 581 -0.50 -28.75 -11.81
C ALA A 581 0.72 -28.09 -12.46
N ASP A 582 0.50 -27.11 -13.34
CA ASP A 582 1.56 -26.33 -13.97
C ASP A 582 2.08 -25.18 -13.08
N LEU A 583 1.33 -24.77 -12.04
CA LEU A 583 1.78 -23.73 -11.13
C LEU A 583 2.83 -24.28 -10.16
N ASP A 584 3.99 -23.63 -10.09
CA ASP A 584 4.98 -23.83 -9.05
C ASP A 584 4.91 -22.67 -8.05
N MET A 585 4.68 -22.97 -6.77
CA MET A 585 4.59 -21.99 -5.68
C MET A 585 5.70 -22.23 -4.65
N ASN A 586 6.24 -21.14 -4.13
CA ASN A 586 7.17 -21.16 -3.01
C ASN A 586 7.09 -19.85 -2.24
N TYR A 587 7.81 -19.76 -1.13
CA TYR A 587 7.92 -18.54 -0.37
C TYR A 587 9.32 -18.39 0.25
N LEU A 588 9.67 -17.16 0.61
CA LEU A 588 10.85 -16.85 1.41
C LEU A 588 10.42 -16.05 2.63
N HIS A 589 10.55 -16.62 3.83
CA HIS A 589 10.63 -15.84 5.06
C HIS A 589 12.11 -15.55 5.35
N TYR A 590 12.52 -14.31 5.11
CA TYR A 590 13.87 -13.85 5.33
C TYR A 590 13.97 -13.13 6.68
N THR A 591 14.75 -13.70 7.60
CA THR A 591 14.89 -13.23 8.99
C THR A 591 16.28 -12.66 9.31
N GLY A 592 17.14 -12.49 8.30
CA GLY A 592 18.48 -11.95 8.49
C GLY A 592 18.48 -10.47 8.89
N TYR A 593 17.54 -9.69 8.33
CA TYR A 593 17.28 -8.28 8.64
C TYR A 593 15.97 -7.84 7.98
N GLY A 594 15.53 -6.62 8.29
CA GLY A 594 14.38 -5.98 7.64
C GLY A 594 14.62 -4.49 7.34
N LYS A 595 13.52 -3.73 7.24
CA LYS A 595 13.54 -2.29 6.90
C LYS A 595 14.42 -1.47 7.83
N ASN A 596 14.49 -1.82 9.12
CA ASN A 596 15.26 -1.08 10.10
C ASN A 596 16.74 -1.02 9.71
N TRP A 597 17.33 -2.19 9.45
CA TRP A 597 18.72 -2.27 9.02
C TRP A 597 18.94 -1.58 7.67
N ILE A 598 18.08 -1.81 6.66
CA ILE A 598 18.25 -1.18 5.34
C ILE A 598 18.27 0.36 5.44
N LYS A 599 17.42 0.94 6.30
CA LYS A 599 17.40 2.39 6.55
C LYS A 599 18.71 2.90 7.17
N THR A 600 19.41 2.10 8.00
CA THR A 600 20.73 2.49 8.52
C THR A 600 21.78 2.67 7.42
N GLN A 601 21.58 2.02 6.27
CA GLN A 601 22.45 2.15 5.10
C GLN A 601 22.12 3.37 4.22
N LYS A 602 21.17 4.21 4.67
CA LYS A 602 20.59 5.36 3.93
C LYS A 602 19.95 4.95 2.59
N MET A 603 19.37 3.76 2.51
CA MET A 603 18.72 3.25 1.30
C MET A 603 17.20 3.11 1.47
N SER A 604 16.45 3.26 0.37
CA SER A 604 15.02 2.92 0.34
C SER A 604 14.86 1.40 0.49
N PRO A 605 14.09 0.90 1.48
CA PRO A 605 13.91 -0.54 1.65
C PRO A 605 13.31 -1.22 0.42
N ASP A 606 12.33 -0.57 -0.20
CA ASP A 606 11.68 -1.07 -1.41
C ASP A 606 12.68 -1.22 -2.57
N SER A 607 13.42 -0.14 -2.87
CA SER A 607 14.39 -0.13 -3.97
C SER A 607 15.56 -1.09 -3.72
N PHE A 608 15.96 -1.27 -2.46
CA PHE A 608 16.95 -2.28 -2.09
C PHE A 608 16.45 -3.71 -2.38
N ILE A 609 15.20 -4.02 -2.00
CA ILE A 609 14.59 -5.34 -2.24
C ILE A 609 14.44 -5.60 -3.74
N GLN A 610 14.00 -4.60 -4.50
CA GLN A 610 13.89 -4.68 -5.96
C GLN A 610 15.24 -5.00 -6.61
N MET A 611 16.33 -4.40 -6.13
CA MET A 611 17.68 -4.71 -6.59
C MET A 611 18.12 -6.12 -6.19
N ALA A 612 17.71 -6.64 -5.02
CA ALA A 612 17.96 -8.02 -4.63
C ALA A 612 17.24 -9.02 -5.55
N ILE A 613 15.98 -8.74 -5.91
CA ILE A 613 15.20 -9.56 -6.86
C ILE A 613 15.84 -9.55 -8.26
N GLN A 614 16.20 -8.36 -8.77
CA GLN A 614 16.92 -8.20 -10.04
C GLN A 614 18.25 -8.97 -10.04
N TYR A 615 19.02 -8.85 -8.95
CA TYR A 615 20.30 -9.54 -8.84
C TYR A 615 20.12 -11.06 -8.76
N ALA A 616 19.15 -11.55 -8.00
CA ALA A 616 18.83 -12.98 -7.93
C ALA A 616 18.48 -13.56 -9.31
N PHE A 617 17.63 -12.86 -10.07
CA PHE A 617 17.29 -13.24 -11.44
C PHE A 617 18.52 -13.25 -12.34
N TYR A 618 19.32 -12.19 -12.34
CA TYR A 618 20.51 -12.10 -13.20
C TYR A 618 21.57 -13.14 -12.82
N LYS A 619 21.71 -13.47 -11.54
CA LYS A 619 22.61 -14.53 -11.05
C LYS A 619 22.19 -15.91 -11.56
N LEU A 620 20.88 -16.16 -11.64
CA LEU A 620 20.33 -17.41 -12.15
C LEU A 620 20.40 -17.49 -13.69
N HIS A 621 19.87 -16.48 -14.38
CA HIS A 621 19.61 -16.53 -15.83
C HIS A 621 20.71 -15.89 -16.69
N ARG A 622 21.60 -15.09 -16.09
CA ARG A 622 22.70 -14.38 -16.78
C ARG A 622 22.26 -13.40 -17.86
N ILE A 623 20.98 -13.04 -17.86
CA ILE A 623 20.39 -12.04 -18.75
C ILE A 623 19.56 -11.01 -17.95
N PRO A 624 19.42 -9.77 -18.46
CA PRO A 624 18.54 -8.76 -17.87
C PRO A 624 17.08 -9.18 -17.93
N GLY A 625 16.44 -9.36 -16.76
CA GLY A 625 15.03 -9.68 -16.67
C GLY A 625 14.20 -8.41 -16.70
N ALA A 626 13.44 -8.18 -17.78
CA ALA A 626 12.44 -7.12 -17.81
C ALA A 626 11.48 -7.31 -16.62
N HIS A 627 11.26 -6.25 -15.86
CA HIS A 627 10.77 -6.33 -14.50
C HIS A 627 9.71 -5.26 -14.27
N TYR A 628 8.48 -5.72 -14.10
CA TYR A 628 7.34 -4.95 -13.69
C TYR A 628 7.27 -4.86 -12.18
N GLU A 629 7.19 -3.65 -11.65
CA GLU A 629 6.69 -3.37 -10.31
C GLU A 629 5.49 -2.42 -10.37
N SER A 630 4.49 -2.64 -9.51
CA SER A 630 3.31 -1.77 -9.42
C SER A 630 3.60 -0.45 -8.69
N ALA A 631 3.38 0.69 -9.37
CA ALA A 631 3.35 2.02 -8.75
C ALA A 631 1.91 2.51 -8.59
N GLN A 632 1.44 2.70 -7.36
CA GLN A 632 0.11 3.30 -7.14
C GLN A 632 0.07 4.77 -7.56
N THR A 633 -0.94 5.15 -8.36
CA THR A 633 -1.18 6.54 -8.80
C THR A 633 -2.34 7.19 -8.07
N ARG A 634 -2.68 6.68 -6.87
CA ARG A 634 -3.80 7.15 -6.05
C ARG A 634 -3.68 8.60 -5.57
N MET A 635 -2.57 9.28 -5.80
CA MET A 635 -2.50 10.73 -5.62
C MET A 635 -3.38 11.51 -6.61
N TYR A 636 -3.90 10.84 -7.65
CA TYR A 636 -4.83 11.37 -8.64
C TYR A 636 -6.21 10.72 -8.50
N GLU A 637 -7.26 11.43 -8.92
CA GLU A 637 -8.63 10.92 -8.91
C GLU A 637 -8.76 9.64 -9.75
N ALA A 638 -9.39 8.60 -9.18
CA ALA A 638 -9.51 7.27 -9.77
C ALA A 638 -8.16 6.64 -10.19
N GLY A 639 -7.06 7.06 -9.55
CA GLY A 639 -5.73 6.49 -9.75
C GLY A 639 -5.70 5.00 -9.45
N ARG A 640 -5.10 4.23 -10.37
CA ARG A 640 -4.83 2.80 -10.24
C ARG A 640 -3.33 2.60 -10.16
N THR A 641 -2.70 2.21 -11.26
CA THR A 641 -1.28 1.87 -11.29
C THR A 641 -0.59 2.43 -12.53
N GLU A 642 0.69 2.75 -12.36
CA GLU A 642 1.71 2.86 -13.39
C GLU A 642 2.73 1.72 -13.18
N THR A 643 3.61 1.49 -14.14
CA THR A 643 4.71 0.52 -14.04
C THR A 643 6.01 1.20 -13.61
N ILE A 644 6.64 0.64 -12.57
CA ILE A 644 8.06 0.84 -12.28
C ILE A 644 8.81 -0.24 -13.07
N ARG A 645 9.77 0.17 -13.89
CA ARG A 645 10.66 -0.75 -14.60
C ARG A 645 11.93 -0.93 -13.78
N SER A 646 11.98 -1.95 -12.94
CA SER A 646 13.07 -2.15 -11.99
C SER A 646 14.38 -2.60 -12.65
N CYS A 647 14.30 -3.14 -13.87
CA CYS A 647 15.49 -3.42 -14.68
C CYS A 647 16.00 -2.13 -15.33
N SER A 648 17.26 -1.78 -15.05
CA SER A 648 17.93 -0.60 -15.60
C SER A 648 19.38 -0.93 -15.95
N ASN A 649 20.04 -0.02 -16.67
CA ASN A 649 21.48 -0.13 -16.93
C ASN A 649 22.28 -0.26 -15.61
N GLU A 650 21.89 0.47 -14.57
CA GLU A 650 22.50 0.43 -13.25
C GLU A 650 22.23 -0.90 -12.53
N SER A 651 21.02 -1.47 -12.62
CA SER A 651 20.72 -2.77 -12.00
C SER A 651 21.56 -3.89 -12.64
N VAL A 652 21.71 -3.88 -13.97
CA VAL A 652 22.56 -4.83 -14.71
C VAL A 652 24.03 -4.63 -14.37
N ALA A 653 24.51 -3.39 -14.29
CA ALA A 653 25.89 -3.09 -13.90
C ALA A 653 26.20 -3.55 -12.47
N PHE A 654 25.26 -3.35 -11.55
CA PHE A 654 25.33 -3.85 -10.17
C PHE A 654 25.40 -5.37 -10.14
N ALA A 655 24.47 -6.07 -10.81
CA ALA A 655 24.46 -7.53 -10.85
C ALA A 655 25.77 -8.09 -11.42
N ARG A 656 26.29 -7.52 -12.51
CA ARG A 656 27.59 -7.91 -13.08
C ARG A 656 28.73 -7.69 -12.09
N ALA A 657 28.80 -6.54 -11.42
CA ALA A 657 29.84 -6.26 -10.45
C ALA A 657 29.82 -7.24 -9.26
N MET A 658 28.63 -7.59 -8.75
CA MET A 658 28.49 -8.57 -7.68
C MET A 658 29.06 -9.94 -8.08
N LEU A 659 28.81 -10.38 -9.32
CA LEU A 659 29.24 -11.66 -9.86
C LEU A 659 30.71 -11.73 -10.24
N THR A 660 31.39 -10.59 -10.42
CA THR A 660 32.82 -10.56 -10.73
C THR A 660 33.65 -10.70 -9.44
N PRO A 661 34.45 -11.78 -9.27
CA PRO A 661 35.22 -11.99 -8.05
C PRO A 661 36.34 -10.97 -7.84
N SER A 662 36.91 -10.44 -8.93
CA SER A 662 38.00 -9.46 -8.89
C SER A 662 37.54 -8.03 -8.56
N GLU A 663 36.23 -7.76 -8.56
CA GLU A 663 35.70 -6.44 -8.20
C GLU A 663 35.82 -6.20 -6.70
N SER A 664 36.26 -4.99 -6.32
CA SER A 664 36.41 -4.62 -4.91
C SER A 664 35.05 -4.45 -4.21
N ALA A 665 35.03 -4.60 -2.89
CA ALA A 665 33.81 -4.36 -2.10
C ALA A 665 33.29 -2.93 -2.27
N GLN A 666 34.19 -1.95 -2.39
CA GLN A 666 33.86 -0.55 -2.64
C GLN A 666 33.18 -0.35 -3.99
N THR A 667 33.69 -0.97 -5.07
CA THR A 667 33.04 -0.89 -6.38
C THR A 667 31.66 -1.54 -6.37
N LYS A 668 31.53 -2.72 -5.74
CA LYS A 668 30.23 -3.40 -5.60
C LYS A 668 29.21 -2.55 -4.85
N VAL A 669 29.60 -1.94 -3.72
CA VAL A 669 28.74 -1.01 -2.96
C VAL A 669 28.37 0.23 -3.76
N ALA A 670 29.31 0.82 -4.51
CA ALA A 670 29.04 1.99 -5.34
C ALA A 670 28.02 1.67 -6.44
N LYS A 671 28.14 0.51 -7.11
CA LYS A 671 27.16 0.06 -8.11
C LYS A 671 25.80 -0.28 -7.49
N LEU A 672 25.78 -0.90 -6.32
CA LEU A 672 24.53 -1.13 -5.56
C LEU A 672 23.82 0.19 -5.25
N ARG A 673 24.53 1.18 -4.70
CA ARG A 673 23.96 2.51 -4.40
C ARG A 673 23.39 3.17 -5.65
N SER A 674 24.16 3.18 -6.73
CA SER A 674 23.71 3.71 -8.03
C SER A 674 22.43 3.03 -8.53
N ALA A 675 22.32 1.70 -8.40
CA ALA A 675 21.15 0.96 -8.83
C ALA A 675 19.91 1.23 -7.95
N VAL A 676 20.10 1.29 -6.63
CA VAL A 676 19.05 1.67 -5.67
C VAL A 676 18.54 3.09 -5.92
N ASP A 677 19.43 4.04 -6.20
CA ASP A 677 19.06 5.44 -6.46
C ASP A 677 18.38 5.62 -7.82
N ALA A 678 18.84 4.90 -8.86
CA ALA A 678 18.19 4.87 -10.16
C ALA A 678 16.76 4.32 -10.05
N HIS A 679 16.59 3.22 -9.32
CA HIS A 679 15.27 2.65 -9.03
C HIS A 679 14.38 3.62 -8.27
N LYS A 680 14.85 4.20 -7.16
CA LYS A 680 14.11 5.19 -6.36
C LYS A 680 13.67 6.39 -7.21
N SER A 681 14.54 6.87 -8.09
CA SER A 681 14.24 7.96 -9.03
C SER A 681 13.13 7.59 -10.01
N TYR A 682 13.19 6.38 -10.59
CA TYR A 682 12.15 5.89 -11.49
C TYR A 682 10.83 5.67 -10.77
N ALA A 683 10.85 5.02 -9.60
CA ALA A 683 9.68 4.77 -8.76
C ALA A 683 8.95 6.07 -8.42
N SER A 684 9.70 7.11 -8.04
CA SER A 684 9.15 8.44 -7.76
C SER A 684 8.44 9.05 -8.96
N LYS A 685 8.99 8.89 -10.18
CA LYS A 685 8.37 9.35 -11.42
C LYS A 685 7.11 8.54 -11.76
N ALA A 686 7.14 7.22 -11.62
CA ALA A 686 6.03 6.34 -11.92
C ALA A 686 4.82 6.61 -11.02
N VAL A 687 5.03 6.76 -9.70
CA VAL A 687 3.97 7.11 -8.74
C VAL A 687 3.31 8.46 -9.07
N GLN A 688 4.09 9.40 -9.62
CA GLN A 688 3.60 10.70 -10.12
C GLN A 688 2.98 10.62 -11.53
N GLY A 689 2.77 9.43 -12.10
CA GLY A 689 2.18 9.26 -13.43
C GLY A 689 3.12 9.58 -14.61
N TYR A 690 4.44 9.63 -14.37
CA TYR A 690 5.46 9.91 -15.40
C TYR A 690 6.29 8.67 -15.79
N GLY A 691 5.71 7.47 -15.64
CA GLY A 691 6.24 6.24 -16.23
C GLY A 691 6.15 6.21 -17.76
N VAL A 692 6.50 5.09 -18.37
CA VAL A 692 6.39 4.93 -19.83
C VAL A 692 5.18 4.10 -20.24
N ASP A 693 4.80 3.10 -19.45
CA ASP A 693 3.91 2.04 -19.87
C ASP A 693 2.46 2.52 -20.06
N ARG A 694 1.88 3.26 -19.10
CA ARG A 694 0.51 3.75 -19.28
C ARG A 694 0.39 4.79 -20.39
N HIS A 695 1.40 5.63 -20.58
CA HIS A 695 1.40 6.59 -21.68
C HIS A 695 1.46 5.88 -23.05
N LEU A 696 2.34 4.89 -23.22
CA LEU A 696 2.40 4.07 -24.43
C LEU A 696 1.10 3.30 -24.69
N LEU A 697 0.48 2.77 -23.63
CA LEU A 697 -0.86 2.16 -23.72
C LEU A 697 -1.90 3.17 -24.21
N GLY A 698 -1.92 4.37 -23.64
CA GLY A 698 -2.80 5.47 -24.06
C GLY A 698 -2.65 5.79 -25.54
N LEU A 699 -1.42 5.88 -26.04
CA LEU A 699 -1.11 6.12 -27.46
C LEU A 699 -1.60 4.96 -28.36
N LYS A 700 -1.50 3.71 -27.91
CA LYS A 700 -2.02 2.54 -28.63
C LYS A 700 -3.55 2.52 -28.67
N LEU A 701 -4.19 2.84 -27.55
CA LEU A 701 -5.65 2.83 -27.43
C LEU A 701 -6.30 4.00 -28.17
N ILE A 702 -5.70 5.20 -28.13
CA ILE A 702 -6.21 6.34 -28.92
C ILE A 702 -6.03 6.11 -30.42
N ALA A 703 -4.97 5.40 -30.84
CA ALA A 703 -4.82 4.97 -32.23
C ALA A 703 -5.96 4.04 -32.67
N ARG A 704 -6.29 3.04 -31.82
CA ARG A 704 -7.42 2.12 -32.03
C ARG A 704 -8.75 2.86 -32.11
N GLU A 705 -9.02 3.76 -31.16
CA GLU A 705 -10.26 4.55 -31.11
C GLU A 705 -10.44 5.45 -32.35
N ASN A 706 -9.34 5.90 -32.95
CA ASN A 706 -9.35 6.76 -34.15
C ASN A 706 -9.08 5.99 -35.46
N ASN A 707 -9.17 4.66 -35.46
CA ASN A 707 -8.95 3.80 -36.63
C ASN A 707 -7.60 4.06 -37.35
N ILE A 708 -6.56 4.41 -36.60
CA ILE A 708 -5.21 4.64 -37.14
C ILE A 708 -4.54 3.27 -37.32
N SER A 709 -4.46 2.83 -38.58
CA SER A 709 -3.88 1.55 -38.99
C SER A 709 -2.95 1.75 -40.20
N PRO A 710 -1.82 1.02 -40.30
CA PRO A 710 -1.32 0.05 -39.33
C PRO A 710 -0.82 0.72 -38.04
N LEU A 711 -0.75 -0.07 -36.94
CA LEU A 711 -0.16 0.40 -35.69
C LEU A 711 1.29 0.90 -35.94
N PRO A 712 1.69 2.05 -35.37
CA PRO A 712 3.02 2.62 -35.60
C PRO A 712 4.16 1.63 -35.36
N GLU A 713 5.21 1.72 -36.19
CA GLU A 713 6.37 0.80 -36.15
C GLU A 713 7.04 0.72 -34.78
N LEU A 714 7.01 1.80 -33.98
CA LEU A 714 7.51 1.82 -32.61
C LEU A 714 6.93 0.65 -31.77
N PHE A 715 5.64 0.33 -31.94
CA PHE A 715 4.99 -0.75 -31.18
C PHE A 715 5.34 -2.16 -31.66
N LYS A 716 6.12 -2.27 -32.74
CA LYS A 716 6.68 -3.51 -33.28
C LYS A 716 8.19 -3.58 -33.10
N ASP A 717 8.80 -2.56 -32.50
CA ASP A 717 10.24 -2.51 -32.25
C ASP A 717 10.65 -3.67 -31.32
N PRO A 718 11.64 -4.50 -31.70
CA PRO A 718 12.08 -5.62 -30.88
C PRO A 718 12.57 -5.20 -29.49
N GLY A 719 13.17 -4.02 -29.35
CA GLY A 719 13.64 -3.51 -28.06
C GLY A 719 12.49 -3.17 -27.12
N LEU A 720 11.46 -2.48 -27.63
CA LEU A 720 10.23 -2.25 -26.89
C LEU A 720 9.58 -3.57 -26.47
N LEU A 721 9.43 -4.52 -27.39
CA LEU A 721 8.83 -5.83 -27.10
C LEU A 721 9.62 -6.60 -26.03
N ALA A 722 10.95 -6.63 -26.12
CA ALA A 722 11.81 -7.24 -25.11
C ALA A 722 11.65 -6.58 -23.73
N SER A 723 11.56 -5.25 -23.70
CA SER A 723 11.35 -4.49 -22.46
C SER A 723 9.93 -4.63 -21.87
N GLN A 724 8.96 -5.14 -22.65
CA GLN A 724 7.58 -5.38 -22.23
C GLN A 724 7.31 -6.85 -21.89
N HIS A 725 8.22 -7.76 -22.22
CA HIS A 725 8.17 -9.17 -21.84
C HIS A 725 8.64 -9.35 -20.39
N MET A 726 7.81 -8.91 -19.44
CA MET A 726 8.14 -8.76 -18.02
C MET A 726 8.28 -10.11 -17.31
N ARG A 727 9.45 -10.75 -17.45
CA ARG A 727 9.79 -12.03 -16.78
C ARG A 727 9.82 -11.95 -15.25
N LEU A 728 9.82 -10.76 -14.68
CA LEU A 728 9.59 -10.54 -13.25
C LEU A 728 8.37 -9.64 -13.06
N SER A 729 7.37 -10.13 -12.33
CA SER A 729 6.20 -9.37 -11.91
C SER A 729 6.16 -9.24 -10.40
N THR A 730 6.38 -8.03 -9.89
CA THR A 730 6.52 -7.78 -8.46
C THR A 730 5.57 -6.71 -7.96
N SER A 731 5.29 -6.78 -6.66
CA SER A 731 4.54 -5.78 -5.95
C SER A 731 4.90 -5.82 -4.48
N GLN A 732 4.97 -4.65 -3.87
CA GLN A 732 5.05 -4.52 -2.43
C GLN A 732 3.62 -4.49 -1.87
N VAL A 733 3.31 -5.44 -0.98
CA VAL A 733 2.07 -5.45 -0.21
C VAL A 733 2.43 -5.60 1.25
N ALA A 734 2.56 -4.47 1.94
CA ALA A 734 2.97 -4.44 3.34
C ALA A 734 1.78 -4.70 4.25
N SER A 735 1.92 -5.70 5.13
CA SER A 735 1.04 -5.93 6.28
C SER A 735 1.82 -5.76 7.58
N ARG A 736 1.13 -5.34 8.64
CA ARG A 736 1.70 -5.30 10.01
C ARG A 736 1.83 -6.70 10.63
N TYR A 737 1.11 -7.68 10.11
CA TYR A 737 1.03 -9.04 10.64
C TYR A 737 1.81 -10.05 9.78
N ASP A 738 1.92 -11.30 10.23
CA ASP A 738 2.47 -12.42 9.43
C ASP A 738 1.50 -12.81 8.30
N ALA A 739 1.29 -11.87 7.39
CA ALA A 739 0.45 -12.00 6.22
C ALA A 739 1.23 -11.54 4.98
N PHE A 740 1.07 -12.29 3.89
CA PHE A 740 1.71 -11.99 2.62
C PHE A 740 0.80 -12.40 1.45
N MET A 741 0.98 -11.73 0.32
CA MET A 741 0.23 -11.97 -0.90
C MET A 741 1.03 -12.82 -1.88
N CYS A 742 0.33 -13.55 -2.73
CA CYS A 742 0.89 -14.38 -3.79
C CYS A 742 -0.02 -14.37 -5.03
N TYR A 743 0.58 -14.50 -6.22
CA TYR A 743 -0.10 -14.51 -7.52
C TYR A 743 0.82 -15.19 -8.55
N GLY A 744 0.28 -15.57 -9.71
CA GLY A 744 1.04 -16.20 -10.79
C GLY A 744 1.91 -15.22 -11.59
N PRO A 745 2.84 -15.74 -12.42
CA PRO A 745 3.66 -14.92 -13.32
C PRO A 745 2.85 -14.20 -14.41
N LEU A 746 3.40 -13.10 -14.96
CA LEU A 746 2.84 -12.42 -16.14
C LEU A 746 3.21 -13.09 -17.47
N THR A 747 4.31 -13.85 -17.50
CA THR A 747 4.79 -14.57 -18.68
C THR A 747 5.04 -16.03 -18.34
N ALA A 748 4.92 -16.91 -19.34
CA ALA A 748 5.11 -18.36 -19.14
C ALA A 748 6.53 -18.72 -18.67
N ASP A 749 7.52 -17.90 -19.01
CA ASP A 749 8.96 -18.04 -18.73
C ASP A 749 9.46 -17.09 -17.61
N GLY A 750 8.54 -16.61 -16.78
CA GLY A 750 8.80 -15.61 -15.75
C GLY A 750 8.42 -16.07 -14.34
N TYR A 751 8.50 -15.11 -13.41
CA TYR A 751 8.15 -15.29 -12.00
C TYR A 751 7.17 -14.22 -11.53
N GLY A 752 6.25 -14.61 -10.64
CA GLY A 752 5.56 -13.69 -9.74
C GLY A 752 6.33 -13.60 -8.42
N CYS A 753 6.61 -12.39 -7.92
CA CYS A 753 7.24 -12.20 -6.62
C CYS A 753 6.64 -11.01 -5.86
N CYS A 754 5.68 -11.30 -4.98
CA CYS A 754 5.12 -10.30 -4.07
C CYS A 754 5.91 -10.30 -2.76
N TYR A 755 6.06 -9.14 -2.11
CA TYR A 755 6.79 -9.08 -0.84
C TYR A 755 6.16 -8.13 0.18
N SER A 756 6.34 -8.48 1.46
CA SER A 756 5.87 -7.73 2.62
C SER A 756 7.07 -7.44 3.55
N PRO A 757 7.69 -6.25 3.43
CA PRO A 757 8.85 -5.90 4.23
C PRO A 757 8.44 -5.37 5.60
N LYS A 758 8.96 -6.00 6.65
CA LYS A 758 8.73 -5.64 8.05
C LYS A 758 9.97 -5.01 8.66
N ASN A 759 9.92 -4.71 9.95
CA ASN A 759 10.99 -4.00 10.63
C ASN A 759 12.29 -4.79 10.62
N ASP A 760 12.22 -6.08 10.94
CA ASP A 760 13.41 -6.93 11.15
C ASP A 760 13.38 -8.23 10.34
N ASP A 761 12.32 -8.46 9.56
CA ASP A 761 12.16 -9.59 8.63
C ASP A 761 11.43 -9.17 7.35
N MET A 762 11.36 -10.07 6.37
CA MET A 762 10.69 -9.86 5.09
C MET A 762 10.06 -11.16 4.59
N TRP A 763 8.84 -11.07 4.05
CA TRP A 763 8.16 -12.20 3.40
C TRP A 763 8.12 -12.00 1.88
N PHE A 764 8.31 -13.09 1.14
CA PHE A 764 8.17 -13.12 -0.32
C PHE A 764 7.30 -14.30 -0.74
N GLY A 765 6.22 -14.07 -1.47
CA GLY A 765 5.47 -15.10 -2.19
C GLY A 765 6.02 -15.22 -3.61
N ILE A 766 6.41 -16.43 -4.03
CA ILE A 766 7.14 -16.69 -5.27
C ILE A 766 6.35 -17.70 -6.11
N SER A 767 6.20 -17.44 -7.40
CA SER A 767 5.54 -18.34 -8.35
C SER A 767 6.31 -18.45 -9.67
N SER A 768 6.19 -19.58 -10.36
CA SER A 768 6.58 -19.79 -11.76
C SER A 768 5.68 -20.86 -12.40
N PHE A 769 5.90 -21.20 -13.67
CA PHE A 769 5.23 -22.31 -14.33
C PHE A 769 6.19 -23.48 -14.57
N ARG A 770 5.77 -24.70 -14.22
CA ARG A 770 6.56 -25.93 -14.38
C ARG A 770 6.81 -26.28 -15.84
N SER A 771 5.93 -25.83 -16.72
CA SER A 771 6.03 -25.98 -18.18
C SER A 771 7.22 -25.25 -18.77
N CYS A 772 7.78 -24.24 -18.07
CA CYS A 772 9.03 -23.60 -18.46
C CYS A 772 10.22 -24.25 -17.73
N PRO A 773 11.09 -24.99 -18.44
CA PRO A 773 12.24 -25.66 -17.82
C PRO A 773 13.33 -24.69 -17.34
N GLU A 774 13.29 -23.43 -17.78
CA GLU A 774 14.21 -22.39 -17.32
C GLU A 774 13.83 -21.84 -15.94
N THR A 775 12.55 -21.95 -15.53
CA THR A 775 12.08 -21.39 -14.27
C THR A 775 11.85 -22.46 -13.20
N ASP A 776 12.41 -22.24 -12.02
CA ASP A 776 12.17 -23.06 -10.82
C ASP A 776 12.10 -22.16 -9.58
N THR A 777 11.00 -22.23 -8.82
CA THR A 777 10.78 -21.31 -7.69
C THR A 777 11.74 -21.58 -6.53
N ARG A 778 12.15 -22.83 -6.29
CA ARG A 778 13.09 -23.19 -5.21
C ARG A 778 14.46 -22.57 -5.47
N THR A 779 14.97 -22.75 -6.69
CA THR A 779 16.24 -22.21 -7.13
C THR A 779 16.20 -20.68 -7.10
N PHE A 780 15.13 -20.06 -7.59
CA PHE A 780 14.98 -18.60 -7.53
C PHE A 780 14.94 -18.09 -6.08
N ARG A 781 14.18 -18.74 -5.19
CA ARG A 781 14.12 -18.42 -3.76
C ARG A 781 15.50 -18.48 -3.10
N ASP A 782 16.26 -19.53 -3.38
CA ASP A 782 17.59 -19.71 -2.79
C ASP A 782 18.58 -18.65 -3.30
N HIS A 783 18.48 -18.27 -4.57
CA HIS A 783 19.22 -17.15 -5.15
C HIS A 783 18.81 -15.80 -4.56
N LEU A 784 17.53 -15.59 -4.27
CA LEU A 784 17.03 -14.39 -3.61
C LEU A 784 17.53 -14.26 -2.18
N ARG A 785 17.51 -15.37 -1.41
CA ARG A 785 18.13 -15.39 -0.07
C ARG A 785 19.61 -15.05 -0.14
N ALA A 786 20.35 -15.71 -1.04
CA ALA A 786 21.77 -15.44 -1.22
C ALA A 786 22.05 -14.00 -1.67
N ALA A 787 21.22 -13.42 -2.55
CA ALA A 787 21.34 -12.03 -2.97
C ALA A 787 21.21 -11.06 -1.79
N LEU A 788 20.20 -11.28 -0.92
CA LEU A 788 20.00 -10.48 0.29
C LEU A 788 21.19 -10.60 1.26
N ASP A 789 21.72 -11.81 1.46
CA ASP A 789 22.87 -12.07 2.34
C ASP A 789 24.16 -11.42 1.77
N GLU A 790 24.43 -11.58 0.49
CA GLU A 790 25.61 -11.01 -0.19
C GLU A 790 25.58 -9.46 -0.19
N MET A 791 24.41 -8.86 -0.41
CA MET A 791 24.22 -7.41 -0.32
C MET A 791 24.48 -6.89 1.10
N PHE A 792 24.03 -7.63 2.12
CA PHE A 792 24.33 -7.32 3.52
C PHE A 792 25.83 -7.40 3.82
N GLU A 793 26.49 -8.47 3.40
CA GLU A 793 27.91 -8.67 3.63
C GLU A 793 28.76 -7.56 3.00
N VAL A 794 28.47 -7.18 1.75
CA VAL A 794 29.30 -6.20 1.03
C VAL A 794 29.17 -4.81 1.65
N LEU A 795 27.97 -4.42 2.09
CA LEU A 795 27.72 -3.16 2.81
C LEU A 795 28.39 -3.16 4.19
N SER A 796 28.33 -4.28 4.90
CA SER A 796 28.95 -4.43 6.22
C SER A 796 30.48 -4.36 6.16
N LYS A 797 31.10 -4.98 5.14
CA LYS A 797 32.55 -4.94 4.91
C LYS A 797 33.06 -3.50 4.70
N VAL A 798 32.38 -2.72 3.86
CA VAL A 798 32.77 -1.33 3.57
C VAL A 798 32.54 -0.42 4.78
N SER A 799 31.44 -0.59 5.52
CA SER A 799 31.16 0.18 6.74
C SER A 799 32.22 -0.05 7.82
N ALA A 800 32.65 -1.29 8.02
CA ALA A 800 33.70 -1.64 8.98
C ALA A 800 35.09 -1.09 8.61
N THR A 801 35.38 -0.92 7.32
CA THR A 801 36.62 -0.26 6.87
C THR A 801 36.57 1.25 7.12
N ALA A 802 35.41 1.89 6.94
CA ALA A 802 35.21 3.31 7.19
C ALA A 802 35.29 3.69 8.68
N SER A 803 34.93 2.78 9.61
CA SER A 803 35.05 3.02 11.06
C SER A 803 36.45 2.76 11.64
N LYS A 804 37.38 2.19 10.86
CA LYS A 804 38.77 1.92 11.26
C LYS A 804 39.77 2.96 10.74
N LEU A 805 39.32 3.82 9.83
CA LEU A 805 40.01 5.02 9.36
C LEU A 805 39.47 6.21 10.15
#